data_AF-A0A399M7S9-F1
#
_entry.id   AF-A0A399M7S9-F1
#
_cell.length_a   1.000
_cell.length_b   1.000
_cell.length_c   1.000
_cell.angle_alpha   90.00
_cell.angle_beta   90.00
_cell.angle_gamma   90.00
#
_symmetry.space_group_name_H-M   'P 1'
#
loop_
_entity.id
_entity.type
_entity.pdbx_description
1 polymer ?
#
loop_
_entity_poly.entity_id
_entity_poly.type
_entity_poly.pdbx_seq_one_letter_code
_entity_poly.pdbx_strand_id
1 'polypeptide(L)'
;MTFNPQVNLTNCDREPIQIPGSIQPHGCLLACDASATVVLRHSANAPQMLGVASDINGQKLHAVLGDEVAHTLRNALARTREASRPALSFGVKLPSGEAVDIAAHVFKGTAILEFEPAGASIAEPIELARTLIAQLREIDQTSKLFRDAARFVRAVLGYDRVMIYQLGADGAGKVVAEARRSDLESFMGQYFPASDIPQQARALYLRNPIRVISDAQFKTVAIDPVLDPSGEPLDLSYAHLRSVSPIHCEYLCNMGVGASMSISVIVNGELWGMIACHHYAPRTLAMGQRVAAEMFGEFFSLHIETLRSRQMLEAAVHVHKALDSMLLDANQAADIDGFFRARLPRLMSLIPCDGIGMSLQGRWSSAGLTPPTSAVPDLLRLADMVSSGRTWASNRLSMVLPAAQAYFTDVSGVLIIPMSQQPRDYLIFFRKEVVETLDWAGDPNKTYDSGALGDRLTPRKSFAIWKETVHQQSLPWTEQDRQFGDAIRTAIVEVVLYNSELLASERSKAEVRQRILNEELNHRVKNILSLIGALVAHPTSESQTLQDYVATLKGRIHALSLAHDQVVRGDGGGRLAKLLEAELSPYRTAAGVIELQGPNVILDARAYSVMALVLHELATNAAKYGALSRASGKLAVSWAIDATNGCSITWRESGGPTVRPPSRNGFGSVLIERSIPFDLGGTSTVEYHTEGVQGSFRIPAKHLSVAEAAAPASTAAPVTRAADAFAARTGLCVLILEDQLVIAVGLEQILNDAQIKDVMTASSEDEAMRLISSRTPDVAILDVNLGTGTSISVADELQRRHIPFLFATGYGDGISIPEHLKNVPVTRKPYDANSILTSLQALVDR
;
A
#
# COMPACT_ATOMS: atom_id res chain seq x y z
N MET A 1 -45.08 -30.75 -49.05
CA MET A 1 -44.01 -29.75 -49.13
C MET A 1 -42.73 -30.40 -48.66
N THR A 2 -41.74 -30.49 -49.54
CA THR A 2 -40.45 -31.17 -49.34
C THR A 2 -39.61 -30.46 -48.27
N PHE A 3 -39.66 -30.95 -47.03
CA PHE A 3 -38.90 -30.43 -45.88
C PHE A 3 -37.45 -30.96 -45.86
N ASN A 4 -36.73 -30.73 -46.94
CA ASN A 4 -35.27 -30.82 -46.91
C ASN A 4 -34.74 -29.45 -47.37
N PRO A 5 -34.77 -28.40 -46.53
CA PRO A 5 -34.09 -27.18 -46.89
C PRO A 5 -32.61 -27.55 -47.08
N GLN A 6 -32.10 -27.41 -48.30
CA GLN A 6 -30.69 -27.57 -48.57
C GLN A 6 -29.93 -26.66 -47.59
N VAL A 7 -29.12 -27.28 -46.72
CA VAL A 7 -28.30 -26.56 -45.74
C VAL A 7 -27.38 -25.60 -46.50
N ASN A 8 -27.40 -24.31 -46.11
CA ASN A 8 -26.69 -23.22 -46.75
C ASN A 8 -26.05 -22.26 -45.72
N LEU A 9 -25.33 -21.25 -46.21
CA LEU A 9 -24.51 -20.33 -45.40
C LEU A 9 -25.26 -19.61 -44.27
N THR A 10 -26.56 -19.37 -44.44
CA THR A 10 -27.40 -18.63 -43.49
C THR A 10 -28.06 -19.48 -42.40
N ASN A 11 -27.93 -20.81 -42.44
CA ASN A 11 -28.65 -21.70 -41.52
C ASN A 11 -27.84 -22.89 -40.97
N CYS A 12 -26.52 -22.94 -41.17
CA CYS A 12 -25.66 -24.05 -40.74
C CYS A 12 -25.48 -24.15 -39.22
N ASP A 13 -25.49 -23.02 -38.52
CA ASP A 13 -25.59 -22.94 -37.06
C ASP A 13 -26.93 -23.50 -36.53
N ARG A 14 -27.91 -23.68 -37.43
CA ARG A 14 -29.27 -24.16 -37.15
C ARG A 14 -29.59 -25.52 -37.77
N GLU A 15 -28.63 -26.20 -38.41
CA GLU A 15 -28.86 -27.53 -39.00
C GLU A 15 -29.23 -28.50 -37.87
N PRO A 16 -30.43 -29.08 -37.83
CA PRO A 16 -30.87 -29.85 -36.67
C PRO A 16 -30.23 -31.26 -36.65
N ILE A 17 -28.93 -31.32 -36.35
CA ILE A 17 -28.09 -32.53 -36.38
C ILE A 17 -28.49 -33.59 -35.36
N GLN A 18 -29.36 -33.25 -34.40
CA GLN A 18 -29.99 -34.17 -33.45
C GLN A 18 -31.12 -35.00 -34.07
N ILE A 19 -31.72 -34.57 -35.18
CA ILE A 19 -32.86 -35.25 -35.84
C ILE A 19 -32.57 -35.54 -37.34
N PRO A 20 -31.48 -36.24 -37.69
CA PRO A 20 -31.08 -36.45 -39.08
C PRO A 20 -31.96 -37.44 -39.87
N GLY A 21 -32.94 -38.08 -39.22
CA GLY A 21 -33.80 -39.10 -39.84
C GLY A 21 -33.07 -40.36 -40.33
N SER A 22 -31.80 -40.54 -39.93
CA SER A 22 -30.93 -41.60 -40.41
C SER A 22 -29.83 -41.97 -39.41
N ILE A 23 -29.25 -43.15 -39.60
CA ILE A 23 -28.12 -43.69 -38.82
C ILE A 23 -26.93 -44.06 -39.73
N GLN A 24 -25.79 -44.35 -39.11
CA GLN A 24 -24.63 -44.99 -39.73
C GLN A 24 -24.86 -46.50 -39.93
N PRO A 25 -24.23 -47.13 -40.94
CA PRO A 25 -24.56 -48.49 -41.38
C PRO A 25 -23.94 -49.62 -40.54
N HIS A 26 -23.04 -49.32 -39.60
CA HIS A 26 -22.35 -50.35 -38.79
C HIS A 26 -23.22 -50.95 -37.68
N GLY A 27 -24.44 -50.47 -37.52
CA GLY A 27 -25.44 -51.00 -36.60
C GLY A 27 -26.85 -50.77 -37.12
N CYS A 28 -27.85 -51.23 -36.39
CA CYS A 28 -29.25 -50.95 -36.66
C CYS A 28 -29.97 -50.38 -35.42
N LEU A 29 -31.10 -49.72 -35.63
CA LEU A 29 -31.84 -49.03 -34.57
C LEU A 29 -33.32 -49.42 -34.60
N LEU A 30 -33.88 -49.67 -33.41
CA LEU A 30 -35.32 -49.74 -33.18
C LEU A 30 -35.73 -48.64 -32.21
N ALA A 31 -36.83 -47.94 -32.51
CA ALA A 31 -37.45 -46.99 -31.61
C ALA A 31 -38.82 -47.52 -31.18
N CYS A 32 -39.02 -47.72 -29.89
CA CYS A 32 -40.23 -48.25 -29.30
C CYS A 32 -40.97 -47.20 -28.48
N ASP A 33 -42.19 -47.52 -28.05
CA ASP A 33 -42.84 -46.77 -26.97
C ASP A 33 -41.97 -46.72 -25.70
N ALA A 34 -42.27 -45.81 -24.78
CA ALA A 34 -41.49 -45.62 -23.55
C ALA A 34 -41.29 -46.92 -22.71
N SER A 35 -42.17 -47.90 -22.86
CA SER A 35 -42.14 -49.18 -22.14
C SER A 35 -41.40 -50.30 -22.88
N ALA A 36 -40.86 -50.00 -24.08
CA ALA A 36 -40.29 -50.98 -24.99
C ALA A 36 -41.25 -52.17 -25.24
N THR A 37 -42.53 -51.86 -25.48
CA THR A 37 -43.57 -52.86 -25.77
C THR A 37 -43.84 -52.98 -27.25
N VAL A 38 -44.05 -51.87 -27.96
CA VAL A 38 -44.36 -51.81 -29.39
C VAL A 38 -43.23 -51.08 -30.15
N VAL A 39 -42.82 -51.64 -31.28
CA VAL A 39 -41.87 -50.99 -32.21
C VAL A 39 -42.61 -49.89 -32.96
N LEU A 40 -42.13 -48.65 -32.87
CA LEU A 40 -42.71 -47.49 -33.53
C LEU A 40 -41.97 -47.13 -34.81
N ARG A 41 -40.64 -47.25 -34.80
CA ARG A 41 -39.76 -46.98 -35.94
C ARG A 41 -38.61 -47.97 -35.97
N HIS A 42 -38.04 -48.19 -37.16
CA HIS A 42 -36.83 -48.99 -37.31
C HIS A 42 -35.91 -48.39 -38.39
N SER A 43 -34.62 -48.67 -38.33
CA SER A 43 -33.70 -48.35 -39.43
C SER A 43 -33.87 -49.34 -40.59
N ALA A 44 -33.72 -48.87 -41.83
CA ALA A 44 -33.95 -49.69 -43.03
C ALA A 44 -33.10 -50.98 -43.10
N ASN A 45 -31.97 -51.05 -42.39
CA ASN A 45 -31.12 -52.24 -42.31
C ASN A 45 -31.48 -53.19 -41.14
N ALA A 46 -32.38 -52.80 -40.23
CA ALA A 46 -32.72 -53.59 -39.04
C ALA A 46 -33.28 -54.98 -39.37
N PRO A 47 -34.20 -55.16 -40.34
CA PRO A 47 -34.72 -56.49 -40.67
C PRO A 47 -33.63 -57.48 -41.09
N GLN A 48 -32.69 -57.03 -41.93
CA GLN A 48 -31.57 -57.83 -42.39
C GLN A 48 -30.61 -58.15 -41.24
N MET A 49 -30.26 -57.16 -40.42
CA MET A 49 -29.25 -57.30 -39.37
C MET A 49 -29.76 -58.08 -38.14
N LEU A 50 -31.07 -58.03 -37.87
CA LEU A 50 -31.68 -58.78 -36.76
C LEU A 50 -32.19 -60.16 -37.20
N GLY A 51 -32.20 -60.44 -38.50
CA GLY A 51 -32.77 -61.68 -39.07
C GLY A 51 -34.28 -61.78 -38.91
N VAL A 52 -35.00 -60.65 -39.03
CA VAL A 52 -36.46 -60.55 -38.84
C VAL A 52 -37.17 -60.11 -40.13
N ALA A 53 -38.50 -60.22 -40.16
CA ALA A 53 -39.30 -59.75 -41.30
C ALA A 53 -39.19 -58.23 -41.50
N SER A 54 -39.49 -57.73 -42.70
CA SER A 54 -39.34 -56.30 -43.04
C SER A 54 -40.39 -55.38 -42.43
N ASP A 55 -41.59 -55.88 -42.16
CA ASP A 55 -42.70 -55.07 -41.62
C ASP A 55 -42.81 -55.24 -40.10
N ILE A 56 -41.96 -54.54 -39.34
CA ILE A 56 -41.89 -54.66 -37.87
C ILE A 56 -42.54 -53.50 -37.10
N ASN A 57 -42.83 -52.39 -37.76
CA ASN A 57 -43.48 -51.25 -37.12
C ASN A 57 -44.92 -51.62 -36.71
N GLY A 58 -45.32 -51.26 -35.49
CA GLY A 58 -46.60 -51.64 -34.89
C GLY A 58 -46.63 -53.03 -34.24
N GLN A 59 -45.59 -53.85 -34.43
CA GLN A 59 -45.49 -55.15 -33.77
C GLN A 59 -44.99 -55.04 -32.32
N LYS A 60 -45.32 -56.06 -31.51
CA LYS A 60 -44.78 -56.16 -30.15
C LYS A 60 -43.31 -56.56 -30.18
N LEU A 61 -42.47 -55.91 -29.37
CA LEU A 61 -41.02 -56.13 -29.34
C LEU A 61 -40.64 -57.60 -29.09
N HIS A 62 -41.38 -58.31 -28.22
CA HIS A 62 -41.13 -59.73 -27.95
C HIS A 62 -41.47 -60.64 -29.15
N ALA A 63 -42.38 -60.22 -30.02
CA ALA A 63 -42.68 -60.95 -31.25
C ALA A 63 -41.57 -60.76 -32.30
N VAL A 64 -40.88 -59.63 -32.27
CA VAL A 64 -39.76 -59.31 -33.17
C VAL A 64 -38.45 -59.93 -32.69
N LEU A 65 -38.09 -59.75 -31.41
CA LEU A 65 -36.78 -60.14 -30.85
C LEU A 65 -36.81 -61.38 -29.95
N GLY A 66 -37.98 -61.96 -29.68
CA GLY A 66 -38.16 -63.02 -28.69
C GLY A 66 -38.36 -62.49 -27.26
N ASP A 67 -38.96 -63.33 -26.41
CA ASP A 67 -39.31 -62.99 -25.02
C ASP A 67 -38.09 -62.69 -24.15
N GLU A 68 -37.01 -63.46 -24.30
CA GLU A 68 -35.79 -63.34 -23.48
C GLU A 68 -35.07 -62.01 -23.73
N VAL A 69 -34.88 -61.64 -25.00
CA VAL A 69 -34.24 -60.38 -25.39
C VAL A 69 -35.11 -59.19 -24.99
N ALA A 70 -36.41 -59.23 -25.26
CA ALA A 70 -37.32 -58.17 -24.86
C ALA A 70 -37.37 -57.98 -23.33
N HIS A 71 -37.35 -59.07 -22.55
CA HIS A 71 -37.28 -59.00 -21.10
C HIS A 71 -35.96 -58.38 -20.62
N THR A 72 -34.84 -58.79 -21.20
CA THR A 72 -33.50 -58.24 -20.91
C THR A 72 -33.46 -56.73 -21.14
N LEU A 73 -33.98 -56.26 -22.27
CA LEU A 73 -34.01 -54.84 -22.63
C LEU A 73 -34.90 -54.03 -21.70
N ARG A 74 -36.11 -54.52 -21.35
CA ARG A 74 -36.97 -53.84 -20.39
C ARG A 74 -36.33 -53.72 -19.01
N ASN A 75 -35.65 -54.77 -18.54
CA ASN A 75 -34.91 -54.72 -17.28
C ASN A 75 -33.73 -53.74 -17.35
N ALA A 76 -33.04 -53.66 -18.49
CA ALA A 76 -31.94 -52.71 -18.69
C ALA A 76 -32.44 -51.26 -18.70
N LEU A 77 -33.54 -50.98 -19.40
CA LEU A 77 -34.19 -49.67 -19.43
C LEU A 77 -34.72 -49.26 -18.05
N ALA A 78 -35.32 -50.18 -17.29
CA ALA A 78 -35.83 -49.91 -15.95
C ALA A 78 -34.72 -49.49 -14.95
N ARG A 79 -33.46 -49.90 -15.19
CA ARG A 79 -32.31 -49.49 -14.39
C ARG A 79 -31.73 -48.13 -14.80
N THR A 80 -32.11 -47.62 -15.97
CA THR A 80 -31.54 -46.41 -16.55
C THR A 80 -32.40 -45.20 -16.22
N ARG A 81 -31.82 -44.21 -15.52
CA ARG A 81 -32.52 -42.96 -15.16
C ARG A 81 -32.18 -41.79 -16.07
N GLU A 82 -31.04 -41.86 -16.76
CA GLU A 82 -30.49 -40.78 -17.57
C GLU A 82 -30.28 -41.24 -19.02
N ALA A 83 -30.80 -40.48 -19.98
CA ALA A 83 -30.66 -40.82 -21.40
C ALA A 83 -29.21 -40.75 -21.90
N SER A 84 -28.37 -39.95 -21.25
CA SER A 84 -26.93 -39.80 -21.53
C SER A 84 -26.11 -41.03 -21.16
N ARG A 85 -26.65 -41.95 -20.35
CA ARG A 85 -25.99 -43.18 -19.92
C ARG A 85 -26.83 -44.39 -20.35
N PRO A 86 -26.79 -44.77 -21.64
CA PRO A 86 -27.57 -45.90 -22.13
C PRO A 86 -27.20 -47.18 -21.40
N ALA A 87 -28.20 -48.02 -21.17
CA ALA A 87 -28.01 -49.36 -20.65
C ALA A 87 -27.29 -50.21 -21.71
N LEU A 88 -26.23 -50.89 -21.29
CA LEU A 88 -25.42 -51.70 -22.19
C LEU A 88 -25.62 -53.18 -21.89
N SER A 89 -25.86 -53.98 -22.92
CA SER A 89 -25.97 -55.43 -22.84
C SER A 89 -25.07 -56.05 -23.92
N PHE A 90 -24.02 -56.74 -23.51
CA PHE A 90 -23.00 -57.29 -24.43
C PHE A 90 -23.28 -58.76 -24.76
N GLY A 91 -23.02 -59.15 -26.00
CA GLY A 91 -23.09 -60.55 -26.46
C GLY A 91 -24.48 -61.18 -26.34
N VAL A 92 -25.54 -60.39 -26.48
CA VAL A 92 -26.92 -60.87 -26.44
C VAL A 92 -27.18 -61.72 -27.68
N LYS A 93 -27.61 -62.96 -27.50
CA LYS A 93 -27.96 -63.85 -28.62
C LYS A 93 -29.37 -63.54 -29.10
N LEU A 94 -29.48 -63.21 -30.38
CA LEU A 94 -30.76 -63.05 -31.06
C LEU A 94 -31.38 -64.41 -31.39
N PRO A 95 -32.70 -64.49 -31.65
CA PRO A 95 -33.35 -65.70 -32.13
C PRO A 95 -32.76 -66.24 -33.45
N SER A 96 -32.15 -65.36 -34.26
CA SER A 96 -31.40 -65.72 -35.47
C SER A 96 -30.11 -66.49 -35.19
N GLY A 97 -29.63 -66.50 -33.94
CA GLY A 97 -28.38 -67.11 -33.50
C GLY A 97 -27.18 -66.15 -33.52
N GLU A 98 -27.32 -64.97 -34.12
CA GLU A 98 -26.28 -63.95 -34.11
C GLU A 98 -26.16 -63.28 -32.73
N ALA A 99 -24.93 -62.95 -32.34
CA ALA A 99 -24.65 -62.22 -31.10
C ALA A 99 -24.51 -60.72 -31.38
N VAL A 100 -25.20 -59.90 -30.60
CA VAL A 100 -25.19 -58.45 -30.73
C VAL A 100 -24.90 -57.76 -29.40
N ASP A 101 -24.26 -56.60 -29.49
CA ASP A 101 -24.14 -55.65 -28.40
C ASP A 101 -25.28 -54.64 -28.52
N ILE A 102 -25.97 -54.35 -27.42
CA ILE A 102 -27.16 -53.52 -27.40
C ILE A 102 -26.97 -52.33 -26.46
N ALA A 103 -27.21 -51.13 -26.97
CA ALA A 103 -27.34 -49.91 -26.18
C ALA A 103 -28.81 -49.48 -26.15
N ALA A 104 -29.35 -49.24 -24.95
CA ALA A 104 -30.76 -48.93 -24.76
C ALA A 104 -30.95 -47.71 -23.85
N HIS A 105 -31.69 -46.70 -24.30
CA HIS A 105 -32.04 -45.53 -23.49
C HIS A 105 -33.46 -45.04 -23.79
N VAL A 106 -34.03 -44.26 -22.87
CA VAL A 106 -35.31 -43.57 -23.09
C VAL A 106 -35.06 -42.07 -23.21
N PHE A 107 -35.54 -41.46 -24.29
CA PHE A 107 -35.49 -40.01 -24.45
C PHE A 107 -36.79 -39.49 -25.07
N LYS A 108 -37.32 -38.38 -24.54
CA LYS A 108 -38.58 -37.75 -24.96
C LYS A 108 -39.76 -38.75 -25.10
N GLY A 109 -39.84 -39.75 -24.22
CA GLY A 109 -40.91 -40.75 -24.22
C GLY A 109 -40.76 -41.87 -25.25
N THR A 110 -39.60 -41.99 -25.91
CA THR A 110 -39.28 -43.06 -26.86
C THR A 110 -38.12 -43.89 -26.33
N ALA A 111 -38.26 -45.22 -26.31
CA ALA A 111 -37.16 -46.13 -26.02
C ALA A 111 -36.36 -46.39 -27.30
N ILE A 112 -35.10 -45.97 -27.33
CA ILE A 112 -34.19 -46.16 -28.46
C ILE A 112 -33.26 -47.33 -28.15
N LEU A 113 -33.24 -48.31 -29.05
CA LEU A 113 -32.48 -49.54 -28.95
C LEU A 113 -31.52 -49.61 -30.15
N GLU A 114 -30.23 -49.60 -29.88
CA GLU A 114 -29.16 -49.63 -30.89
C GLU A 114 -28.45 -50.99 -30.82
N PHE A 115 -28.32 -51.66 -31.96
CA PHE A 115 -27.74 -52.99 -32.07
C PHE A 115 -26.50 -52.95 -32.95
N GLU A 116 -25.43 -53.54 -32.47
CA GLU A 116 -24.15 -53.68 -33.18
C GLU A 116 -23.70 -55.13 -33.16
N PRO A 117 -22.93 -55.60 -34.16
CA PRO A 117 -22.34 -56.94 -34.09
C PRO A 117 -21.47 -57.05 -32.83
N ALA A 118 -21.63 -58.14 -32.08
CA ALA A 118 -20.93 -58.29 -30.80
C ALA A 118 -19.41 -58.30 -30.98
N GLY A 119 -18.71 -57.60 -30.07
CA GLY A 119 -17.25 -57.63 -30.02
C GLY A 119 -16.67 -59.01 -29.62
N ALA A 120 -15.36 -59.19 -29.84
CA ALA A 120 -14.69 -60.47 -29.59
C ALA A 120 -14.64 -60.89 -28.11
N SER A 121 -14.69 -59.95 -27.15
CA SER A 121 -14.61 -60.25 -25.71
C SER A 121 -15.22 -59.15 -24.82
N ILE A 122 -15.91 -59.56 -23.76
CA ILE A 122 -16.56 -58.69 -22.75
C ILE A 122 -15.56 -58.17 -21.70
N ALA A 123 -14.43 -58.86 -21.48
CA ALA A 123 -13.44 -58.48 -20.46
C ALA A 123 -12.45 -57.40 -20.94
N GLU A 124 -12.25 -57.28 -22.25
CA GLU A 124 -11.30 -56.33 -22.86
C GLU A 124 -11.55 -54.87 -22.50
N PRO A 125 -12.80 -54.34 -22.45
CA PRO A 125 -13.07 -52.94 -22.13
C PRO A 125 -12.59 -52.49 -20.74
N ILE A 126 -12.79 -53.33 -19.72
CA ILE A 126 -12.42 -52.99 -18.35
C ILE A 126 -10.90 -52.93 -18.21
N GLU A 127 -10.20 -53.91 -18.76
CA GLU A 127 -8.73 -53.93 -18.77
C GLU A 127 -8.16 -52.77 -19.59
N LEU A 128 -8.82 -52.38 -20.69
CA LEU A 128 -8.48 -51.20 -21.49
C LEU A 128 -8.55 -49.93 -20.66
N ALA A 129 -9.69 -49.68 -20.01
CA ALA A 129 -9.92 -48.51 -19.19
C ALA A 129 -8.93 -48.46 -18.01
N ARG A 130 -8.74 -49.59 -17.32
CA ARG A 130 -7.76 -49.71 -16.23
C ARG A 130 -6.35 -49.38 -16.66
N THR A 131 -5.93 -49.89 -17.82
CA THR A 131 -4.59 -49.64 -18.37
C THR A 131 -4.40 -48.18 -18.71
N LEU A 132 -5.38 -47.57 -19.39
CA LEU A 132 -5.34 -46.16 -19.75
C LEU A 132 -5.30 -45.24 -18.51
N ILE A 133 -6.11 -45.53 -17.50
CA ILE A 133 -6.19 -44.75 -16.26
C ILE A 133 -4.91 -44.88 -15.43
N ALA A 134 -4.39 -46.11 -15.26
CA ALA A 134 -3.22 -46.36 -14.42
C ALA A 134 -1.96 -45.61 -14.90
N GLN A 135 -1.79 -45.45 -16.21
CA GLN A 135 -0.64 -44.75 -16.79
C GLN A 135 -0.68 -43.24 -16.58
N LEU A 136 -1.87 -42.63 -16.46
CA LEU A 136 -2.01 -41.18 -16.33
C LEU A 136 -2.11 -40.69 -14.89
N ARG A 137 -2.52 -41.56 -13.96
CA ARG A 137 -2.82 -41.18 -12.57
C ARG A 137 -1.64 -40.51 -11.85
N GLU A 138 -0.42 -40.97 -12.09
CA GLU A 138 0.78 -40.46 -11.42
C GLU A 138 1.37 -39.20 -12.09
N ILE A 139 0.75 -38.68 -13.15
CA ILE A 139 1.25 -37.49 -13.86
C ILE A 139 0.80 -36.23 -13.14
N ASP A 140 1.75 -35.39 -12.74
CA ASP A 140 1.54 -34.16 -11.96
C ASP A 140 1.63 -32.88 -12.81
N GLN A 141 1.90 -32.99 -14.11
CA GLN A 141 2.06 -31.85 -15.02
C GLN A 141 1.08 -31.93 -16.19
N THR A 142 0.33 -30.85 -16.43
CA THR A 142 -0.68 -30.76 -17.49
C THR A 142 -0.12 -31.02 -18.90
N SER A 143 1.06 -30.48 -19.21
CA SER A 143 1.70 -30.65 -20.52
C SER A 143 2.17 -32.09 -20.78
N LYS A 144 2.60 -32.80 -19.73
CA LYS A 144 2.94 -34.22 -19.79
C LYS A 144 1.67 -35.07 -19.92
N LEU A 145 0.63 -34.75 -19.17
CA LEU A 145 -0.68 -35.41 -19.21
C LEU A 145 -1.25 -35.43 -20.63
N PHE A 146 -1.27 -34.28 -21.32
CA PHE A 146 -1.81 -34.18 -22.68
C PHE A 146 -1.03 -35.01 -23.69
N ARG A 147 0.30 -34.93 -23.63
CA ARG A 147 1.21 -35.65 -24.54
C ARG A 147 1.08 -37.17 -24.38
N ASP A 148 1.05 -37.63 -23.13
CA ASP A 148 1.00 -39.05 -22.82
C ASP A 148 -0.40 -39.61 -23.10
N ALA A 149 -1.47 -38.86 -22.81
CA ALA A 149 -2.83 -39.23 -23.19
C ALA A 149 -2.98 -39.44 -24.71
N ALA A 150 -2.50 -38.50 -25.54
CA ALA A 150 -2.55 -38.66 -26.99
C ALA A 150 -1.80 -39.93 -27.46
N ARG A 151 -0.62 -40.19 -26.89
CA ARG A 151 0.18 -41.38 -27.21
C ARG A 151 -0.52 -42.67 -26.80
N PHE A 152 -1.05 -42.73 -25.59
CA PHE A 152 -1.69 -43.94 -25.06
C PHE A 152 -3.00 -44.24 -25.79
N VAL A 153 -3.87 -43.26 -26.01
CA VAL A 153 -5.11 -43.44 -26.77
C VAL A 153 -4.80 -43.94 -28.18
N ARG A 154 -3.77 -43.40 -28.84
CA ARG A 154 -3.34 -43.89 -30.16
C ARG A 154 -2.85 -45.34 -30.11
N ALA A 155 -1.97 -45.66 -29.17
CA ALA A 155 -1.38 -46.99 -29.05
C ALA A 155 -2.44 -48.07 -28.74
N VAL A 156 -3.45 -47.70 -27.94
CA VAL A 156 -4.47 -48.62 -27.44
C VAL A 156 -5.64 -48.76 -28.42
N LEU A 157 -6.12 -47.67 -29.01
CA LEU A 157 -7.28 -47.69 -29.92
C LEU A 157 -6.91 -47.81 -31.39
N GLY A 158 -5.63 -47.70 -31.75
CA GLY A 158 -5.12 -47.97 -33.09
C GLY A 158 -5.53 -46.95 -34.17
N TYR A 159 -5.86 -45.72 -33.78
CA TYR A 159 -6.07 -44.63 -34.74
C TYR A 159 -4.74 -44.18 -35.35
N ASP A 160 -4.77 -43.58 -36.54
CA ASP A 160 -3.53 -43.11 -37.17
C ASP A 160 -3.00 -41.85 -36.49
N ARG A 161 -3.92 -40.96 -36.07
CA ARG A 161 -3.66 -39.68 -35.41
C ARG A 161 -4.59 -39.52 -34.21
N VAL A 162 -4.06 -39.05 -33.09
CA VAL A 162 -4.81 -38.62 -31.91
C VAL A 162 -4.31 -37.25 -31.47
N MET A 163 -5.24 -36.34 -31.22
CA MET A 163 -4.99 -34.96 -30.86
C MET A 163 -5.74 -34.61 -29.58
N ILE A 164 -5.12 -33.81 -28.72
CA ILE A 164 -5.82 -33.10 -27.65
C ILE A 164 -6.09 -31.69 -28.15
N TYR A 165 -7.37 -31.38 -28.29
CA TYR A 165 -7.87 -30.12 -28.81
C TYR A 165 -8.45 -29.31 -27.64
N GLN A 166 -7.88 -28.15 -27.36
CA GLN A 166 -8.30 -27.26 -26.28
C GLN A 166 -9.07 -26.06 -26.85
N LEU A 167 -10.26 -25.77 -26.32
CA LEU A 167 -11.04 -24.60 -26.71
C LEU A 167 -10.55 -23.35 -25.96
N GLY A 168 -10.39 -22.25 -26.71
CA GLY A 168 -10.13 -20.91 -26.21
C GLY A 168 -11.42 -20.16 -25.85
N ALA A 169 -11.28 -18.98 -25.26
CA ALA A 169 -12.40 -18.16 -24.79
C ALA A 169 -13.28 -17.59 -25.94
N ASP A 170 -12.69 -17.39 -27.11
CA ASP A 170 -13.38 -17.01 -28.36
C ASP A 170 -14.04 -18.22 -29.06
N GLY A 171 -13.87 -19.41 -28.49
CA GLY A 171 -14.36 -20.66 -29.03
C GLY A 171 -13.51 -21.25 -30.15
N ALA A 172 -12.44 -20.59 -30.60
CA ALA A 172 -11.44 -21.24 -31.44
C ALA A 172 -10.79 -22.37 -30.64
N GLY A 173 -10.21 -23.37 -31.29
CA GLY A 173 -9.48 -24.40 -30.56
C GLY A 173 -8.12 -24.70 -31.13
N LYS A 174 -7.26 -25.16 -30.23
CA LYS A 174 -5.83 -25.34 -30.45
C LYS A 174 -5.45 -26.80 -30.20
N VAL A 175 -4.63 -27.36 -31.08
CA VAL A 175 -4.03 -28.68 -30.85
C VAL A 175 -2.88 -28.55 -29.86
N VAL A 176 -3.09 -28.96 -28.61
CA VAL A 176 -2.12 -28.84 -27.51
C VAL A 176 -1.28 -30.09 -27.28
N ALA A 177 -1.68 -31.22 -27.88
CA ALA A 177 -0.87 -32.41 -27.97
C ALA A 177 -1.28 -33.24 -29.19
N GLU A 178 -0.33 -33.98 -29.75
CA GLU A 178 -0.56 -34.83 -30.91
C GLU A 178 0.30 -36.09 -30.84
N ALA A 179 -0.29 -37.22 -31.21
CA ALA A 179 0.41 -38.46 -31.53
C ALA A 179 -0.08 -38.95 -32.89
N ARG A 180 0.82 -39.22 -33.83
CA ARG A 180 0.45 -39.58 -35.21
C ARG A 180 1.38 -40.63 -35.82
N ARG A 181 0.93 -41.24 -36.91
CA ARG A 181 1.75 -42.01 -37.83
C ARG A 181 2.80 -41.07 -38.47
N SER A 182 4.00 -41.59 -38.74
CA SER A 182 5.18 -40.78 -39.09
C SER A 182 5.06 -40.07 -40.44
N ASP A 183 4.34 -40.64 -41.39
CA ASP A 183 4.12 -40.17 -42.76
C ASP A 183 3.11 -39.01 -42.87
N LEU A 184 2.27 -38.80 -41.86
CA LEU A 184 1.25 -37.75 -41.88
C LEU A 184 1.84 -36.36 -41.60
N GLU A 185 1.14 -35.29 -42.01
CA GLU A 185 1.46 -33.92 -41.61
C GLU A 185 1.23 -33.69 -40.11
N SER A 186 1.88 -32.69 -39.50
CA SER A 186 1.69 -32.37 -38.08
C SER A 186 0.63 -31.27 -37.93
N PHE A 187 -0.33 -31.45 -37.02
CA PHE A 187 -1.27 -30.38 -36.61
C PHE A 187 -0.95 -29.79 -35.23
N MET A 188 0.06 -30.33 -34.54
CA MET A 188 0.53 -29.79 -33.26
C MET A 188 0.72 -28.27 -33.29
N GLY A 189 0.09 -27.56 -32.35
CA GLY A 189 0.16 -26.11 -32.20
C GLY A 189 -0.80 -25.31 -33.08
N GLN A 190 -1.47 -25.94 -34.04
CA GLN A 190 -2.37 -25.24 -34.96
C GLN A 190 -3.69 -24.84 -34.31
N TYR A 191 -4.26 -23.75 -34.82
CA TYR A 191 -5.56 -23.22 -34.43
C TYR A 191 -6.63 -23.51 -35.48
N PHE A 192 -7.84 -23.75 -35.01
CA PHE A 192 -9.04 -23.99 -35.81
C PHE A 192 -10.15 -23.03 -35.35
N PRO A 193 -10.87 -22.40 -36.28
CA PRO A 193 -11.86 -21.38 -35.96
C PRO A 193 -13.08 -21.97 -35.25
N ALA A 194 -13.78 -21.12 -34.49
CA ALA A 194 -14.96 -21.54 -33.73
C ALA A 194 -16.08 -22.13 -34.61
N SER A 195 -16.13 -21.73 -35.89
CA SER A 195 -17.09 -22.19 -36.89
C SER A 195 -16.99 -23.68 -37.24
N ASP A 196 -15.83 -24.31 -37.03
CA ASP A 196 -15.63 -25.73 -37.34
C ASP A 196 -16.46 -26.65 -36.46
N ILE A 197 -16.70 -26.20 -35.23
CA ILE A 197 -17.54 -26.89 -34.26
C ILE A 197 -18.65 -25.92 -33.85
N PRO A 198 -19.78 -25.89 -34.57
CA PRO A 198 -20.88 -24.96 -34.31
C PRO A 198 -21.49 -25.19 -32.92
N GLN A 199 -22.16 -24.19 -32.36
CA GLN A 199 -22.68 -24.22 -30.98
C GLN A 199 -23.57 -25.43 -30.69
N GLN A 200 -24.45 -25.82 -31.63
CA GLN A 200 -25.28 -27.01 -31.50
C GLN A 200 -24.48 -28.32 -31.39
N ALA A 201 -23.35 -28.43 -32.11
CA ALA A 201 -22.47 -29.59 -32.02
C ALA A 201 -21.77 -29.61 -30.65
N ARG A 202 -21.31 -28.46 -30.14
CA ARG A 202 -20.75 -28.34 -28.78
C ARG A 202 -21.75 -28.76 -27.70
N ALA A 203 -23.02 -28.35 -27.84
CA ALA A 203 -24.07 -28.76 -26.92
C ALA A 203 -24.31 -30.27 -26.94
N LEU A 204 -24.21 -30.92 -28.10
CA LEU A 204 -24.28 -32.38 -28.20
C LEU A 204 -23.04 -33.06 -27.63
N TYR A 205 -21.83 -32.53 -27.85
CA TYR A 205 -20.60 -33.06 -27.25
C TYR A 205 -20.61 -33.00 -25.72
N LEU A 206 -21.27 -32.00 -25.14
CA LEU A 206 -21.45 -31.90 -23.69
C LEU A 206 -22.45 -32.94 -23.17
N ARG A 207 -23.48 -33.28 -23.95
CA ARG A 207 -24.52 -34.26 -23.60
C ARG A 207 -24.10 -35.71 -23.82
N ASN A 208 -23.35 -35.95 -24.90
CA ASN A 208 -22.83 -37.25 -25.30
C ASN A 208 -21.30 -37.15 -25.41
N PRO A 209 -20.56 -37.59 -24.37
CA PRO A 209 -19.11 -37.42 -24.30
C PRO A 209 -18.33 -38.21 -25.35
N ILE A 210 -18.94 -39.15 -26.06
CA ILE A 210 -18.27 -39.91 -27.11
C ILE A 210 -19.03 -39.86 -28.43
N ARG A 211 -18.30 -39.62 -29.52
CA ARG A 211 -18.85 -39.63 -30.87
C ARG A 211 -17.95 -40.38 -31.81
N VAL A 212 -18.51 -41.32 -32.57
CA VAL A 212 -17.80 -42.12 -33.57
C VAL A 212 -18.41 -41.92 -34.95
N ILE A 213 -17.53 -41.85 -35.94
CA ILE A 213 -17.81 -41.82 -37.37
C ILE A 213 -17.00 -42.96 -37.96
N SER A 214 -17.68 -44.08 -38.22
CA SER A 214 -17.06 -45.33 -38.69
C SER A 214 -16.43 -45.23 -40.08
N ASP A 215 -17.09 -44.46 -40.95
CA ASP A 215 -16.68 -44.17 -42.31
C ASP A 215 -17.21 -42.77 -42.64
N ALA A 216 -16.39 -41.87 -43.17
CA ALA A 216 -16.80 -40.53 -43.60
C ALA A 216 -17.55 -40.55 -44.93
N GLN A 217 -17.40 -41.61 -45.73
CA GLN A 217 -18.04 -41.80 -47.03
C GLN A 217 -19.24 -42.76 -46.97
N PHE A 218 -19.73 -43.06 -45.76
CA PHE A 218 -20.83 -43.98 -45.55
C PHE A 218 -22.11 -43.57 -46.29
N LYS A 219 -22.90 -44.57 -46.69
CA LYS A 219 -24.28 -44.36 -47.11
C LYS A 219 -25.19 -44.33 -45.88
N THR A 220 -25.95 -43.25 -45.73
CA THR A 220 -26.90 -43.11 -44.62
C THR A 220 -27.98 -44.19 -44.69
N VAL A 221 -28.36 -44.70 -43.52
CA VAL A 221 -29.47 -45.66 -43.38
C VAL A 221 -30.68 -44.92 -42.83
N ALA A 222 -31.75 -44.82 -43.62
CA ALA A 222 -32.95 -44.09 -43.21
C ALA A 222 -33.68 -44.79 -42.06
N ILE A 223 -34.32 -43.99 -41.20
CA ILE A 223 -35.27 -44.46 -40.18
C ILE A 223 -36.67 -44.38 -40.76
N ASP A 224 -37.42 -45.47 -40.68
CA ASP A 224 -38.77 -45.59 -41.20
C ASP A 224 -39.82 -45.71 -40.06
N PRO A 225 -40.80 -44.81 -39.98
CA PRO A 225 -40.91 -43.55 -40.73
C PRO A 225 -40.01 -42.44 -40.16
N VAL A 226 -39.59 -41.50 -41.01
CA VAL A 226 -38.76 -40.34 -40.61
C VAL A 226 -39.52 -39.42 -39.65
N LEU A 227 -40.82 -39.21 -39.90
CA LEU A 227 -41.74 -38.48 -39.04
C LEU A 227 -42.80 -39.47 -38.54
N ASP A 228 -43.21 -39.36 -37.28
CA ASP A 228 -44.34 -40.15 -36.80
C ASP A 228 -45.68 -39.61 -37.32
N PRO A 229 -46.82 -40.27 -37.04
CA PRO A 229 -48.14 -39.79 -37.46
C PRO A 229 -48.51 -38.39 -36.94
N SER A 230 -47.85 -37.88 -35.90
CA SER A 230 -48.02 -36.50 -35.42
C SER A 230 -47.12 -35.48 -36.11
N GLY A 231 -46.24 -35.92 -37.00
CA GLY A 231 -45.31 -35.06 -37.74
C GLY A 231 -44.00 -34.78 -36.99
N GLU A 232 -43.74 -35.48 -35.87
CA GLU A 232 -42.54 -35.26 -35.05
C GLU A 232 -41.37 -36.15 -35.52
N PRO A 233 -40.14 -35.62 -35.61
CA PRO A 233 -38.95 -36.40 -35.93
C PRO A 233 -38.40 -37.13 -34.69
N LEU A 234 -37.65 -38.22 -34.91
CA LEU A 234 -36.99 -38.94 -33.82
C LEU A 234 -35.71 -38.20 -33.39
N ASP A 235 -35.66 -37.77 -32.12
CA ASP A 235 -34.49 -37.13 -31.53
C ASP A 235 -33.44 -38.15 -31.13
N LEU A 236 -32.31 -38.12 -31.84
CA LEU A 236 -31.20 -39.06 -31.71
C LEU A 236 -30.04 -38.47 -30.89
N SER A 237 -30.26 -37.43 -30.08
CA SER A 237 -29.21 -36.74 -29.31
C SER A 237 -28.24 -37.68 -28.57
N TYR A 238 -28.75 -38.78 -28.01
CA TYR A 238 -27.98 -39.78 -27.24
C TYR A 238 -27.72 -41.08 -28.00
N ALA A 239 -28.19 -41.21 -29.25
CA ALA A 239 -27.95 -42.39 -30.07
C ALA A 239 -26.53 -42.35 -30.66
N HIS A 240 -25.74 -43.40 -30.43
CA HIS A 240 -24.38 -43.54 -30.95
C HIS A 240 -24.36 -43.69 -32.47
N LEU A 241 -25.32 -44.43 -33.02
CA LEU A 241 -25.47 -44.71 -34.45
C LEU A 241 -25.99 -43.51 -35.22
N ARG A 242 -26.40 -42.41 -34.56
CA ARG A 242 -26.92 -41.20 -35.22
C ARG A 242 -26.06 -40.82 -36.43
N SER A 243 -26.69 -40.49 -37.56
CA SER A 243 -25.97 -40.02 -38.75
C SER A 243 -25.24 -38.69 -38.51
N VAL A 244 -24.30 -38.36 -39.38
CA VAL A 244 -23.44 -37.16 -39.30
C VAL A 244 -23.91 -36.14 -40.33
N SER A 245 -23.73 -34.84 -40.05
CA SER A 245 -23.95 -33.79 -41.05
C SER A 245 -23.08 -34.07 -42.30
N PRO A 246 -23.66 -34.02 -43.52
CA PRO A 246 -22.91 -34.17 -44.75
C PRO A 246 -21.76 -33.15 -44.89
N ILE A 247 -21.89 -31.97 -44.30
CA ILE A 247 -20.85 -30.93 -44.29
C ILE A 247 -19.63 -31.43 -43.52
N HIS A 248 -19.83 -32.04 -42.35
CA HIS A 248 -18.72 -32.58 -41.57
C HIS A 248 -18.07 -33.79 -42.26
N CYS A 249 -18.85 -34.64 -42.95
CA CYS A 249 -18.29 -35.73 -43.75
C CYS A 249 -17.42 -35.20 -44.90
N GLU A 250 -17.86 -34.17 -45.61
CA GLU A 250 -17.08 -33.51 -46.66
C GLU A 250 -15.80 -32.88 -46.08
N TYR A 251 -15.86 -32.32 -44.87
CA TYR A 251 -14.70 -31.76 -44.16
C TYR A 251 -13.67 -32.83 -43.83
N LEU A 252 -14.09 -33.97 -43.29
CA LEU A 252 -13.21 -35.11 -43.01
C LEU A 252 -12.59 -35.66 -44.29
N CYS A 253 -13.38 -35.78 -45.37
CA CYS A 253 -12.87 -36.20 -46.69
C CYS A 253 -11.80 -35.23 -47.23
N ASN A 254 -12.00 -33.92 -47.09
CA ASN A 254 -11.03 -32.90 -47.51
C ASN A 254 -9.71 -32.99 -46.70
N MET A 255 -9.75 -33.49 -45.46
CA MET A 255 -8.56 -33.80 -44.65
C MET A 255 -7.93 -35.17 -44.98
N GLY A 256 -8.56 -35.97 -45.85
CA GLY A 256 -8.16 -37.37 -46.09
C GLY A 256 -8.54 -38.35 -44.97
N VAL A 257 -9.38 -37.93 -44.02
CA VAL A 257 -9.80 -38.74 -42.88
C VAL A 257 -10.98 -39.64 -43.29
N GLY A 258 -10.79 -40.95 -43.16
CA GLY A 258 -11.79 -41.97 -43.47
C GLY A 258 -12.68 -42.33 -42.27
N ALA A 259 -12.19 -42.20 -41.03
CA ALA A 259 -12.97 -42.44 -39.82
C ALA A 259 -12.51 -41.54 -38.68
N SER A 260 -13.41 -41.23 -37.76
CA SER A 260 -13.15 -40.31 -36.65
C SER A 260 -13.80 -40.77 -35.36
N MET A 261 -13.14 -40.51 -34.23
CA MET A 261 -13.74 -40.59 -32.91
C MET A 261 -13.34 -39.36 -32.09
N SER A 262 -14.28 -38.76 -31.38
CA SER A 262 -14.00 -37.70 -30.42
C SER A 262 -14.48 -38.09 -29.02
N ILE A 263 -13.67 -37.79 -28.02
CA ILE A 263 -14.02 -37.89 -26.60
C ILE A 263 -14.03 -36.47 -26.02
N SER A 264 -15.16 -36.02 -25.50
CA SER A 264 -15.31 -34.71 -24.89
C SER A 264 -14.50 -34.62 -23.59
N VAL A 265 -13.83 -33.48 -23.40
CA VAL A 265 -13.13 -33.15 -22.16
C VAL A 265 -13.94 -32.07 -21.44
N ILE A 266 -14.50 -32.40 -20.29
CA ILE A 266 -15.47 -31.56 -19.58
C ILE A 266 -14.85 -31.09 -18.26
N VAL A 267 -14.64 -29.79 -18.09
CA VAL A 267 -14.05 -29.22 -16.87
C VAL A 267 -15.01 -28.18 -16.34
N ASN A 268 -15.35 -28.23 -15.05
CA ASN A 268 -16.35 -27.35 -14.42
C ASN A 268 -17.73 -27.36 -15.12
N GLY A 269 -18.13 -28.48 -15.71
CA GLY A 269 -19.40 -28.61 -16.45
C GLY A 269 -19.42 -27.95 -17.83
N GLU A 270 -18.29 -27.40 -18.30
CA GLU A 270 -18.15 -26.81 -19.62
C GLU A 270 -17.28 -27.68 -20.54
N LEU A 271 -17.52 -27.61 -21.85
CA LEU A 271 -16.70 -28.28 -22.85
C LEU A 271 -15.35 -27.56 -22.94
N TRP A 272 -14.35 -28.07 -22.22
CA TRP A 272 -12.99 -27.54 -22.21
C TRP A 272 -12.23 -27.87 -23.51
N GLY A 273 -12.54 -29.01 -24.10
CA GLY A 273 -11.85 -29.51 -25.27
C GLY A 273 -12.33 -30.90 -25.68
N MET A 274 -11.51 -31.59 -26.48
CA MET A 274 -11.76 -32.96 -26.91
C MET A 274 -10.49 -33.71 -27.25
N ILE A 275 -10.54 -35.04 -27.10
CA ILE A 275 -9.57 -35.97 -27.65
C ILE A 275 -10.09 -36.40 -29.02
N ALA A 276 -9.49 -35.88 -30.09
CA ALA A 276 -9.89 -36.15 -31.46
C ALA A 276 -8.98 -37.22 -32.08
N CYS A 277 -9.57 -38.32 -32.53
CA CYS A 277 -8.89 -39.47 -33.11
C CYS A 277 -9.28 -39.58 -34.58
N HIS A 278 -8.30 -39.54 -35.50
CA HIS A 278 -8.52 -39.66 -36.94
C HIS A 278 -7.83 -40.91 -37.49
N HIS A 279 -8.52 -41.60 -38.39
CA HIS A 279 -8.00 -42.73 -39.14
C HIS A 279 -8.18 -42.45 -40.62
N TYR A 280 -7.17 -42.75 -41.44
CA TYR A 280 -7.15 -42.41 -42.86
C TYR A 280 -7.74 -43.54 -43.74
N ALA A 281 -8.56 -44.40 -43.11
CA ALA A 281 -9.37 -45.46 -43.71
C ALA A 281 -10.63 -45.66 -42.83
N PRO A 282 -11.68 -46.34 -43.32
CA PRO A 282 -12.82 -46.74 -42.50
C PRO A 282 -12.37 -47.55 -41.27
N ARG A 283 -12.95 -47.23 -40.10
CA ARG A 283 -12.63 -47.88 -38.84
C ARG A 283 -13.82 -47.81 -37.90
N THR A 284 -14.29 -48.98 -37.47
CA THR A 284 -15.35 -49.11 -36.47
C THR A 284 -14.75 -49.64 -35.17
N LEU A 285 -14.99 -48.94 -34.06
CA LEU A 285 -14.71 -49.45 -32.72
C LEU A 285 -15.91 -50.25 -32.21
N ALA A 286 -15.65 -51.40 -31.57
CA ALA A 286 -16.70 -52.15 -30.89
C ALA A 286 -17.29 -51.33 -29.72
N MET A 287 -18.55 -51.59 -29.36
CA MET A 287 -19.24 -50.87 -28.29
C MET A 287 -18.44 -50.84 -26.98
N GLY A 288 -17.88 -51.98 -26.58
CA GLY A 288 -17.04 -52.05 -25.38
C GLY A 288 -15.81 -51.14 -25.41
N GLN A 289 -15.14 -51.02 -26.55
CA GLN A 289 -13.97 -50.14 -26.70
C GLN A 289 -14.36 -48.66 -26.56
N ARG A 290 -15.56 -48.29 -27.05
CA ARG A 290 -16.09 -46.93 -26.91
C ARG A 290 -16.39 -46.60 -25.45
N VAL A 291 -17.00 -47.52 -24.71
CA VAL A 291 -17.26 -47.35 -23.27
C VAL A 291 -15.97 -47.16 -22.49
N ALA A 292 -14.94 -47.96 -22.78
CA ALA A 292 -13.63 -47.80 -22.16
C ALA A 292 -12.98 -46.44 -22.48
N ALA A 293 -13.13 -45.96 -23.72
CA ALA A 293 -12.66 -44.64 -24.14
C ALA A 293 -13.44 -43.50 -23.47
N GLU A 294 -14.76 -43.66 -23.28
CA GLU A 294 -15.61 -42.71 -22.55
C GLU A 294 -15.19 -42.63 -21.07
N MET A 295 -15.06 -43.77 -20.38
CA MET A 295 -14.57 -43.82 -18.99
C MET A 295 -13.19 -43.18 -18.83
N PHE A 296 -12.31 -43.39 -19.82
CA PHE A 296 -11.02 -42.72 -19.87
C PHE A 296 -11.16 -41.20 -20.02
N GLY A 297 -12.07 -40.72 -20.87
CA GLY A 297 -12.39 -39.30 -21.03
C GLY A 297 -12.89 -38.64 -19.74
N GLU A 298 -13.77 -39.32 -19.00
CA GLU A 298 -14.25 -38.87 -17.68
C GLU A 298 -13.07 -38.75 -16.70
N PHE A 299 -12.22 -39.78 -16.58
CA PHE A 299 -11.04 -39.74 -15.71
C PHE A 299 -10.04 -38.65 -16.13
N PHE A 300 -9.76 -38.53 -17.42
CA PHE A 300 -8.85 -37.52 -17.96
C PHE A 300 -9.34 -36.11 -17.65
N SER A 301 -10.65 -35.86 -17.78
CA SER A 301 -11.30 -34.60 -17.43
C SER A 301 -11.14 -34.28 -15.94
N LEU A 302 -11.42 -35.24 -15.05
CA LEU A 302 -11.27 -35.09 -13.60
C LEU A 302 -9.80 -34.84 -13.20
N HIS A 303 -8.86 -35.50 -13.86
CA HIS A 303 -7.43 -35.33 -13.58
C HIS A 303 -6.94 -33.93 -14.00
N ILE A 304 -7.43 -33.40 -15.13
CA ILE A 304 -7.18 -32.00 -15.53
C ILE A 304 -7.70 -31.04 -14.45
N GLU A 305 -8.93 -31.23 -13.99
CA GLU A 305 -9.52 -30.40 -12.95
C GLU A 305 -8.71 -30.44 -11.64
N THR A 306 -8.23 -31.63 -11.27
CA THR A 306 -7.37 -31.85 -10.10
C THR A 306 -6.04 -31.10 -10.22
N LEU A 307 -5.34 -31.24 -11.36
CA LEU A 307 -4.05 -30.56 -11.59
C LEU A 307 -4.22 -29.04 -11.61
N ARG A 308 -5.27 -28.52 -12.26
CA ARG A 308 -5.56 -27.08 -12.31
C ARG A 308 -5.88 -26.55 -10.91
N SER A 309 -6.73 -27.25 -10.15
CA SER A 309 -7.09 -26.86 -8.79
C SER A 309 -5.88 -26.84 -7.86
N ARG A 310 -4.99 -27.84 -7.96
CA ARG A 310 -3.73 -27.89 -7.21
C ARG A 310 -2.81 -26.72 -7.56
N GLN A 311 -2.61 -26.44 -8.85
CA GLN A 311 -1.80 -25.31 -9.31
C GLN A 311 -2.36 -23.97 -8.82
N MET A 312 -3.69 -23.82 -8.83
CA MET A 312 -4.36 -22.63 -8.30
C MET A 312 -4.15 -22.47 -6.80
N LEU A 313 -4.28 -23.55 -6.02
CA LEU A 313 -4.07 -23.53 -4.58
C LEU A 313 -2.60 -23.20 -4.21
N GLU A 314 -1.63 -23.83 -4.87
CA GLU A 314 -0.20 -23.59 -4.63
C GLU A 314 0.17 -22.13 -4.92
N ALA A 315 -0.32 -21.58 -6.04
CA ALA A 315 -0.12 -20.17 -6.39
C ALA A 315 -0.79 -19.23 -5.37
N ALA A 316 -2.02 -19.53 -4.91
CA ALA A 316 -2.71 -18.72 -3.91
C ALA A 316 -1.98 -18.68 -2.57
N VAL A 317 -1.46 -19.83 -2.11
CA VAL A 317 -0.64 -19.92 -0.89
C VAL A 317 0.65 -19.12 -1.02
N HIS A 318 1.30 -19.17 -2.19
CA HIS A 318 2.50 -18.38 -2.45
C HIS A 318 2.23 -16.88 -2.38
N VAL A 319 1.15 -16.41 -3.00
CA VAL A 319 0.74 -15.00 -2.98
C VAL A 319 0.40 -14.53 -1.57
N HIS A 320 -0.41 -15.30 -0.82
CA HIS A 320 -0.74 -14.94 0.57
C HIS A 320 0.49 -14.82 1.45
N LYS A 321 1.42 -15.78 1.41
CA LYS A 321 2.67 -15.71 2.18
C LYS A 321 3.52 -14.48 1.83
N ALA A 322 3.55 -14.09 0.55
CA ALA A 322 4.26 -12.90 0.12
C ALA A 322 3.61 -11.61 0.63
N LEU A 323 2.27 -11.55 0.63
CA LEU A 323 1.50 -10.44 1.18
C LEU A 323 1.63 -10.34 2.71
N ASP A 324 1.54 -11.45 3.44
CA ASP A 324 1.72 -11.47 4.90
C ASP A 324 3.10 -10.96 5.32
N SER A 325 4.15 -11.41 4.61
CA SER A 325 5.51 -10.90 4.81
C SER A 325 5.60 -9.39 4.55
N MET A 326 4.87 -8.89 3.55
CA MET A 326 4.84 -7.47 3.23
C MET A 326 4.09 -6.65 4.30
N LEU A 327 2.99 -7.16 4.85
CA LEU A 327 2.26 -6.53 5.96
C LEU A 327 3.17 -6.38 7.20
N LEU A 328 3.91 -7.45 7.55
CA LEU A 328 4.84 -7.44 8.69
C LEU A 328 5.97 -6.41 8.51
N ASP A 329 6.55 -6.33 7.31
CA ASP A 329 7.61 -5.37 6.99
C ASP A 329 7.09 -3.91 7.01
N ALA A 330 5.83 -3.68 6.62
CA ALA A 330 5.24 -2.35 6.54
C ALA A 330 5.05 -1.71 7.92
N ASN A 331 4.77 -2.51 8.97
CA ASN A 331 4.65 -2.03 10.35
C ASN A 331 5.90 -1.35 10.90
N GLN A 332 7.07 -1.56 10.28
CA GLN A 332 8.35 -0.96 10.69
C GLN A 332 8.77 0.20 9.79
N ALA A 333 8.02 0.50 8.71
CA ALA A 333 8.39 1.50 7.73
C ALA A 333 7.93 2.90 8.18
N ALA A 334 8.88 3.84 8.29
CA ALA A 334 8.58 5.25 8.55
C ALA A 334 8.11 6.01 7.28
N ASP A 335 8.48 5.53 6.09
CA ASP A 335 8.08 6.09 4.79
C ASP A 335 7.36 5.03 3.96
N ILE A 336 6.03 5.18 3.85
CA ILE A 336 5.18 4.28 3.09
C ILE A 336 5.39 4.39 1.58
N ASP A 337 5.57 5.61 1.05
CA ASP A 337 5.78 5.82 -0.38
C ASP A 337 7.06 5.10 -0.81
N GLY A 338 8.14 5.29 -0.03
CA GLY A 338 9.42 4.60 -0.22
C GLY A 338 9.31 3.09 -0.05
N PHE A 339 8.54 2.62 0.93
CA PHE A 339 8.30 1.20 1.18
C PHE A 339 7.66 0.51 -0.03
N PHE A 340 6.54 1.03 -0.55
CA PHE A 340 5.89 0.42 -1.70
C PHE A 340 6.74 0.51 -2.96
N ARG A 341 7.40 1.66 -3.21
CA ARG A 341 8.30 1.82 -4.36
C ARG A 341 9.40 0.76 -4.37
N ALA A 342 10.00 0.47 -3.21
CA ALA A 342 11.05 -0.56 -3.11
C ALA A 342 10.53 -2.00 -3.28
N ARG A 343 9.21 -2.22 -3.18
CA ARG A 343 8.56 -3.55 -3.21
C ARG A 343 7.82 -3.81 -4.52
N LEU A 344 7.69 -2.82 -5.41
CA LEU A 344 7.12 -2.98 -6.75
C LEU A 344 7.70 -4.19 -7.52
N PRO A 345 9.03 -4.47 -7.54
CA PRO A 345 9.55 -5.66 -8.22
C PRO A 345 9.08 -6.98 -7.61
N ARG A 346 8.85 -7.03 -6.28
CA ARG A 346 8.32 -8.22 -5.59
C ARG A 346 6.84 -8.42 -5.90
N LEU A 347 6.06 -7.34 -5.94
CA LEU A 347 4.65 -7.39 -6.37
C LEU A 347 4.52 -7.84 -7.84
N MET A 348 5.43 -7.39 -8.70
CA MET A 348 5.52 -7.82 -10.10
C MET A 348 5.74 -9.34 -10.24
N SER A 349 6.39 -10.01 -9.28
CA SER A 349 6.56 -11.47 -9.31
C SER A 349 5.32 -12.27 -8.90
N LEU A 350 4.30 -11.64 -8.31
CA LEU A 350 3.09 -12.32 -7.84
C LEU A 350 2.09 -12.59 -8.96
N ILE A 351 2.06 -11.71 -9.97
CA ILE A 351 1.20 -11.82 -11.14
C ILE A 351 2.11 -11.84 -12.37
N PRO A 352 2.02 -12.84 -13.27
CA PRO A 352 2.83 -12.86 -14.49
C PRO A 352 2.61 -11.60 -15.33
N CYS A 353 3.59 -10.70 -15.33
CA CYS A 353 3.56 -9.41 -16.00
C CYS A 353 4.98 -8.96 -16.36
N ASP A 354 5.09 -7.99 -17.27
CA ASP A 354 6.37 -7.44 -17.72
C ASP A 354 6.70 -6.09 -17.06
N GLY A 355 5.70 -5.46 -16.44
CA GLY A 355 5.89 -4.25 -15.66
C GLY A 355 4.73 -3.94 -14.73
N ILE A 356 4.98 -2.99 -13.82
CA ILE A 356 4.04 -2.56 -12.80
C ILE A 356 4.21 -1.05 -12.59
N GLY A 357 3.09 -0.36 -12.37
CA GLY A 357 3.02 1.05 -12.06
C GLY A 357 2.08 1.28 -10.88
N MET A 358 2.40 2.27 -10.05
CA MET A 358 1.64 2.65 -8.88
C MET A 358 1.51 4.16 -8.84
N SER A 359 0.27 4.64 -8.78
CA SER A 359 -0.07 6.01 -8.43
C SER A 359 -0.56 6.00 -6.99
N LEU A 360 0.14 6.71 -6.10
CA LEU A 360 -0.24 6.87 -4.69
C LEU A 360 -0.05 8.34 -4.31
N GLN A 361 -1.10 8.98 -3.78
CA GLN A 361 -1.09 10.40 -3.39
C GLN A 361 -0.61 11.35 -4.51
N GLY A 362 -0.94 11.02 -5.76
CA GLY A 362 -0.55 11.79 -6.94
C GLY A 362 0.90 11.61 -7.39
N ARG A 363 1.67 10.70 -6.78
CA ARG A 363 3.02 10.33 -7.21
C ARG A 363 3.02 9.02 -7.98
N TRP A 364 3.63 9.03 -9.16
CA TRP A 364 3.83 7.83 -9.98
C TRP A 364 5.16 7.14 -9.65
N SER A 365 5.12 5.83 -9.45
CA SER A 365 6.28 4.94 -9.33
C SER A 365 6.07 3.71 -10.22
N SER A 366 7.12 3.18 -10.80
CA SER A 366 7.02 2.08 -11.77
C SER A 366 8.27 1.22 -11.78
N ALA A 367 8.11 -0.04 -12.20
CA ALA A 367 9.19 -0.99 -12.41
C ALA A 367 8.88 -1.90 -13.62
N GLY A 368 9.91 -2.31 -14.37
CA GLY A 368 9.75 -3.14 -15.57
C GLY A 368 9.32 -2.34 -16.81
N LEU A 369 8.64 -3.00 -17.75
CA LEU A 369 8.10 -2.39 -18.97
C LEU A 369 6.79 -1.66 -18.68
N THR A 370 6.82 -0.33 -18.73
CA THR A 370 5.67 0.52 -18.46
C THR A 370 5.47 1.55 -19.57
N PRO A 371 4.28 2.17 -19.68
CA PRO A 371 4.06 3.25 -20.63
C PRO A 371 5.04 4.40 -20.41
N PRO A 372 5.36 5.19 -21.45
CA PRO A 372 6.18 6.38 -21.31
C PRO A 372 5.53 7.37 -20.34
N THR A 373 6.34 8.14 -19.60
CA THR A 373 5.86 9.04 -18.54
C THR A 373 4.83 10.06 -19.05
N SER A 374 4.92 10.46 -20.33
CA SER A 374 3.95 11.34 -20.98
C SER A 374 2.55 10.74 -21.14
N ALA A 375 2.43 9.40 -21.19
CA ALA A 375 1.16 8.69 -21.36
C ALA A 375 0.47 8.32 -20.03
N VAL A 376 1.17 8.45 -18.90
CA VAL A 376 0.64 8.12 -17.56
C VAL A 376 -0.65 8.92 -17.23
N PRO A 377 -0.76 10.24 -17.51
CA PRO A 377 -1.99 10.97 -17.22
C PRO A 377 -3.22 10.46 -17.98
N ASP A 378 -3.05 10.03 -19.24
CA ASP A 378 -4.12 9.43 -20.04
C ASP A 378 -4.54 8.06 -19.47
N LEU A 379 -3.57 7.27 -19.04
CA LEU A 379 -3.83 5.98 -18.40
C LEU A 379 -4.60 6.12 -17.08
N LEU A 380 -4.24 7.10 -16.24
CA LEU A 380 -4.94 7.34 -14.98
C LEU A 380 -6.36 7.86 -15.22
N ARG A 381 -6.58 8.69 -16.25
CA ARG A 381 -7.94 9.07 -16.68
C ARG A 381 -8.77 7.88 -17.15
N LEU A 382 -8.15 6.96 -17.89
CA LEU A 382 -8.80 5.72 -18.27
C LEU A 382 -9.19 4.91 -17.02
N ALA A 383 -8.27 4.77 -16.07
CA ALA A 383 -8.50 4.05 -14.81
C ALA A 383 -9.70 4.64 -14.04
N ASP A 384 -9.80 5.97 -13.92
CA ASP A 384 -10.94 6.65 -13.30
C ASP A 384 -12.28 6.34 -14.01
N MET A 385 -12.27 6.20 -15.34
CA MET A 385 -13.49 5.92 -16.12
C MET A 385 -13.94 4.45 -16.06
N VAL A 386 -12.99 3.51 -16.09
CA VAL A 386 -13.30 2.07 -16.22
C VAL A 386 -13.35 1.35 -14.87
N SER A 387 -12.63 1.88 -13.87
CA SER A 387 -12.53 1.29 -12.54
C SER A 387 -13.53 1.97 -11.61
N SER A 388 -14.79 1.52 -11.64
CA SER A 388 -15.82 1.91 -10.68
C SER A 388 -15.60 1.28 -9.29
N GLY A 389 -14.40 1.39 -8.75
CA GLY A 389 -13.97 0.75 -7.50
C GLY A 389 -13.76 -0.77 -7.59
N ARG A 390 -13.70 -1.32 -8.81
CA ARG A 390 -13.41 -2.74 -9.07
C ARG A 390 -12.19 -2.90 -9.97
N THR A 391 -11.51 -4.03 -9.82
CA THR A 391 -10.40 -4.44 -10.68
C THR A 391 -10.89 -4.58 -12.13
N TRP A 392 -10.16 -3.99 -13.06
CA TRP A 392 -10.48 -3.99 -14.49
C TRP A 392 -9.26 -4.44 -15.30
N ALA A 393 -9.47 -5.22 -16.36
CA ALA A 393 -8.38 -5.76 -17.16
C ALA A 393 -8.70 -5.73 -18.65
N SER A 394 -7.69 -5.48 -19.47
CA SER A 394 -7.75 -5.62 -20.92
C SER A 394 -6.42 -6.17 -21.43
N ASN A 395 -6.47 -7.07 -22.41
CA ASN A 395 -5.30 -7.55 -23.15
C ASN A 395 -5.08 -6.81 -24.47
N ARG A 396 -5.90 -5.78 -24.76
CA ARG A 396 -5.85 -4.95 -25.95
C ARG A 396 -6.01 -3.48 -25.55
N LEU A 397 -4.96 -2.89 -25.00
CA LEU A 397 -5.01 -1.52 -24.48
C LEU A 397 -5.34 -0.50 -25.58
N SER A 398 -4.81 -0.67 -26.79
CA SER A 398 -5.04 0.24 -27.92
C SER A 398 -6.50 0.35 -28.35
N MET A 399 -7.33 -0.66 -28.09
CA MET A 399 -8.77 -0.65 -28.38
C MET A 399 -9.55 0.26 -27.44
N VAL A 400 -9.08 0.41 -26.20
CA VAL A 400 -9.76 1.18 -25.15
C VAL A 400 -9.13 2.56 -25.00
N LEU A 401 -7.82 2.65 -25.22
CA LEU A 401 -7.04 3.89 -25.22
C LEU A 401 -6.28 4.00 -26.55
N PRO A 402 -6.84 4.69 -27.56
CA PRO A 402 -6.22 4.81 -28.89
C PRO A 402 -4.78 5.37 -28.86
N ALA A 403 -4.47 6.26 -27.91
CA ALA A 403 -3.12 6.79 -27.70
C ALA A 403 -2.07 5.70 -27.39
N ALA A 404 -2.49 4.54 -26.89
CA ALA A 404 -1.60 3.41 -26.62
C ALA A 404 -1.03 2.74 -27.87
N GLN A 405 -1.57 3.04 -29.07
CA GLN A 405 -0.95 2.64 -30.33
C GLN A 405 0.47 3.19 -30.51
N ALA A 406 0.88 4.22 -29.77
CA ALA A 406 2.25 4.74 -29.85
C ALA A 406 3.29 3.88 -29.11
N TYR A 407 2.87 3.02 -28.17
CA TYR A 407 3.76 2.25 -27.29
C TYR A 407 3.31 0.79 -27.09
N PHE A 408 2.52 0.26 -28.03
CA PHE A 408 1.90 -1.07 -27.91
C PHE A 408 2.92 -2.21 -27.77
N THR A 409 4.12 -2.07 -28.34
CA THR A 409 5.18 -3.08 -28.27
C THR A 409 5.58 -3.36 -26.82
N ASP A 410 5.70 -2.32 -26.01
CA ASP A 410 6.09 -2.42 -24.60
C ASP A 410 4.88 -2.72 -23.71
N VAL A 411 3.70 -2.18 -24.05
CA VAL A 411 2.48 -2.34 -23.26
C VAL A 411 1.25 -2.53 -24.16
N SER A 412 0.78 -3.76 -24.24
CA SER A 412 -0.48 -4.12 -24.92
C SER A 412 -1.56 -4.61 -23.95
N GLY A 413 -1.18 -5.09 -22.77
CA GLY A 413 -2.09 -5.54 -21.73
C GLY A 413 -2.01 -4.69 -20.47
N VAL A 414 -3.15 -4.47 -19.82
CA VAL A 414 -3.26 -3.75 -18.57
C VAL A 414 -4.22 -4.43 -17.59
N LEU A 415 -3.86 -4.47 -16.31
CA LEU A 415 -4.70 -4.85 -15.19
C LEU A 415 -4.67 -3.71 -14.16
N ILE A 416 -5.79 -3.01 -14.01
CA ILE A 416 -5.97 -1.82 -13.18
C ILE A 416 -6.68 -2.22 -11.90
N ILE A 417 -6.05 -1.91 -10.76
CA ILE A 417 -6.54 -2.23 -9.42
C ILE A 417 -6.68 -0.92 -8.63
N PRO A 418 -7.91 -0.50 -8.28
CA PRO A 418 -8.14 0.72 -7.52
C PRO A 418 -7.74 0.52 -6.05
N MET A 419 -6.97 1.45 -5.50
CA MET A 419 -6.36 1.33 -4.17
C MET A 419 -7.12 2.12 -3.10
N SER A 420 -7.97 3.06 -3.50
CA SER A 420 -8.76 3.91 -2.60
C SER A 420 -10.12 4.17 -3.22
N GLN A 421 -11.09 4.59 -2.39
CA GLN A 421 -12.33 5.20 -2.89
C GLN A 421 -12.13 6.65 -3.33
N GLN A 422 -10.99 7.26 -2.97
CA GLN A 422 -10.59 8.56 -3.49
C GLN A 422 -10.00 8.41 -4.91
N PRO A 423 -10.33 9.32 -5.84
CA PRO A 423 -9.82 9.24 -7.21
C PRO A 423 -8.29 9.37 -7.24
N ARG A 424 -7.64 8.65 -8.18
CA ARG A 424 -6.20 8.68 -8.55
C ARG A 424 -5.22 7.75 -7.84
N ASP A 425 -5.63 6.89 -6.91
CA ASP A 425 -4.74 5.87 -6.33
C ASP A 425 -4.97 4.50 -6.99
N TYR A 426 -3.98 4.04 -7.75
CA TYR A 426 -4.08 2.84 -8.59
C TYR A 426 -2.79 2.03 -8.57
N LEU A 427 -2.94 0.70 -8.52
CA LEU A 427 -1.89 -0.24 -8.87
C LEU A 427 -2.22 -0.83 -10.24
N ILE A 428 -1.28 -0.77 -11.17
CA ILE A 428 -1.49 -1.14 -12.57
C ILE A 428 -0.39 -2.10 -13.00
N PHE A 429 -0.77 -3.29 -13.44
CA PHE A 429 0.14 -4.27 -14.04
C PHE A 429 0.08 -4.19 -15.56
N PHE A 430 1.22 -4.41 -16.20
CA PHE A 430 1.40 -4.29 -17.64
C PHE A 430 1.95 -5.59 -18.23
N ARG A 431 1.46 -5.93 -19.42
CA ARG A 431 2.03 -7.00 -20.25
C ARG A 431 2.43 -6.43 -21.61
N LYS A 432 3.58 -6.86 -22.09
CA LYS A 432 4.07 -6.50 -23.42
C LYS A 432 3.23 -7.11 -24.52
N GLU A 433 3.46 -6.65 -25.74
CA GLU A 433 2.90 -7.31 -26.91
C GLU A 433 3.42 -8.74 -27.02
N VAL A 434 2.51 -9.68 -27.23
CA VAL A 434 2.85 -10.99 -27.72
C VAL A 434 2.44 -11.04 -29.18
N VAL A 435 3.44 -10.91 -30.04
CA VAL A 435 3.28 -11.18 -31.47
C VAL A 435 3.09 -12.69 -31.60
N GLU A 436 1.84 -13.11 -31.56
CA GLU A 436 1.49 -14.51 -31.75
C GLU A 436 1.36 -14.75 -33.24
N THR A 437 2.19 -15.65 -33.78
CA THR A 437 1.92 -16.21 -35.10
C THR A 437 0.98 -17.38 -34.90
N LEU A 438 -0.30 -17.15 -35.16
CA LEU A 438 -1.31 -18.18 -35.16
C LEU A 438 -1.12 -19.00 -36.43
N ASP A 439 -0.65 -20.23 -36.27
CA ASP A 439 -0.61 -21.22 -37.35
C ASP A 439 -2.03 -21.80 -37.50
N TRP A 440 -2.87 -21.15 -38.30
CA TRP A 440 -4.21 -21.65 -38.60
C TRP A 440 -4.15 -22.83 -39.57
N ALA A 441 -5.00 -23.82 -39.34
CA ALA A 441 -5.18 -24.96 -40.25
C ALA A 441 -6.03 -24.56 -41.48
N GLY A 442 -5.46 -23.71 -42.35
CA GLY A 442 -6.14 -23.02 -43.45
C GLY A 442 -6.49 -21.57 -43.12
N ASP A 443 -6.80 -20.77 -44.15
CA ASP A 443 -7.15 -19.35 -43.98
C ASP A 443 -8.51 -19.19 -43.25
N PRO A 444 -8.55 -18.55 -42.06
CA PRO A 444 -9.76 -18.37 -41.27
C PRO A 444 -10.71 -17.31 -41.84
N ASN A 445 -10.21 -16.42 -42.70
CA ASN A 445 -10.99 -15.35 -43.32
C ASN A 445 -11.62 -15.76 -44.67
N LYS A 446 -11.22 -16.92 -45.20
CA LYS A 446 -11.69 -17.37 -46.51
C LYS A 446 -13.16 -17.79 -46.43
N THR A 447 -14.02 -16.97 -47.01
CA THR A 447 -15.43 -17.28 -47.24
C THR A 447 -15.57 -18.45 -48.21
N TYR A 448 -16.53 -19.31 -47.92
CA TYR A 448 -16.79 -20.56 -48.61
C TYR A 448 -17.06 -20.37 -50.11
N ASP A 449 -16.40 -21.18 -50.95
CA ASP A 449 -16.63 -21.17 -52.40
C ASP A 449 -17.96 -21.86 -52.75
N SER A 450 -18.74 -21.24 -53.64
CA SER A 450 -19.96 -21.82 -54.21
C SER A 450 -19.62 -22.85 -55.29
N GLY A 451 -20.09 -24.09 -55.08
CA GLY A 451 -19.93 -25.19 -56.03
C GLY A 451 -21.00 -25.22 -57.14
N ALA A 452 -20.92 -26.19 -58.04
CA ALA A 452 -21.86 -26.40 -59.17
C ALA A 452 -23.34 -26.65 -58.77
N LEU A 453 -23.64 -26.71 -57.46
CA LEU A 453 -24.97 -26.92 -56.87
C LEU A 453 -25.54 -25.65 -56.17
N GLY A 454 -24.96 -24.47 -56.40
CA GLY A 454 -25.41 -23.19 -55.81
C GLY A 454 -24.63 -22.77 -54.56
N ASP A 455 -25.21 -21.87 -53.74
CA ASP A 455 -24.69 -21.35 -52.44
C ASP A 455 -24.60 -22.45 -51.35
N ARG A 456 -23.85 -23.51 -51.65
CA ARG A 456 -23.59 -24.63 -50.76
C ARG A 456 -22.28 -24.38 -50.01
N LEU A 457 -22.34 -24.51 -48.69
CA LEU A 457 -21.15 -24.60 -47.82
C LEU A 457 -20.29 -25.79 -48.28
N THR A 458 -19.19 -25.52 -48.96
CA THR A 458 -18.12 -26.50 -49.12
C THR A 458 -17.13 -26.28 -47.98
N PRO A 459 -16.88 -27.24 -47.08
CA PRO A 459 -15.86 -27.08 -46.05
C PRO A 459 -14.51 -26.76 -46.70
N ARG A 460 -13.60 -26.12 -45.95
CA ARG A 460 -12.32 -25.68 -46.51
C ARG A 460 -11.62 -26.85 -47.25
N LYS A 461 -11.14 -26.57 -48.46
CA LYS A 461 -10.43 -27.56 -49.30
C LYS A 461 -8.96 -27.70 -48.96
N SER A 462 -8.40 -26.73 -48.21
CA SER A 462 -6.98 -26.71 -47.83
C SER A 462 -6.85 -26.55 -46.33
N PHE A 463 -6.01 -27.42 -45.75
CA PHE A 463 -5.55 -27.39 -44.36
C PHE A 463 -4.07 -27.00 -44.28
N ALA A 464 -3.54 -26.38 -45.34
CA ALA A 464 -2.19 -25.83 -45.33
C ALA A 464 -2.08 -24.74 -44.25
N ILE A 465 -0.94 -24.69 -43.57
CA ILE A 465 -0.69 -23.73 -42.49
C ILE A 465 -0.83 -22.31 -43.06
N TRP A 466 -1.80 -21.56 -42.53
CA TRP A 466 -1.95 -20.13 -42.77
C TRP A 466 -1.50 -19.38 -41.53
N LYS A 467 -0.49 -18.52 -41.68
CA LYS A 467 0.09 -17.79 -40.56
C LYS A 467 -0.59 -16.44 -40.43
N GLU A 468 -1.32 -16.23 -39.34
CA GLU A 468 -1.75 -14.90 -38.94
C GLU A 468 -0.79 -14.34 -37.91
N THR A 469 -0.28 -13.16 -38.15
CA THR A 469 0.45 -12.44 -37.10
C THR A 469 -0.51 -11.47 -36.45
N VAL A 470 -0.95 -11.79 -35.24
CA VAL A 470 -1.79 -10.90 -34.43
C VAL A 470 -0.91 -9.94 -33.64
N HIS A 471 -1.19 -8.65 -33.80
CA HIS A 471 -0.44 -7.55 -33.20
C HIS A 471 -1.26 -6.79 -32.16
N GLN A 472 -0.60 -5.94 -31.37
CA GLN A 472 -1.20 -5.02 -30.39
C GLN A 472 -2.03 -5.70 -29.31
N GLN A 473 -1.69 -6.94 -28.96
CA GLN A 473 -2.34 -7.68 -27.90
C GLN A 473 -1.33 -8.39 -27.01
N SER A 474 -1.66 -8.52 -25.73
CA SER A 474 -0.89 -9.32 -24.78
C SER A 474 -1.55 -10.68 -24.52
N LEU A 475 -0.88 -11.52 -23.72
CA LEU A 475 -1.55 -12.66 -23.09
C LEU A 475 -2.77 -12.19 -22.27
N PRO A 476 -3.92 -12.88 -22.37
CA PRO A 476 -5.12 -12.57 -21.60
C PRO A 476 -4.88 -12.64 -20.08
N TRP A 477 -5.43 -11.68 -19.35
CA TRP A 477 -5.47 -11.73 -17.88
C TRP A 477 -6.44 -12.81 -17.43
N THR A 478 -5.93 -13.77 -16.67
CA THR A 478 -6.72 -14.87 -16.16
C THR A 478 -7.59 -14.40 -14.99
N GLU A 479 -8.64 -15.16 -14.65
CA GLU A 479 -9.43 -14.87 -13.46
C GLU A 479 -8.60 -14.93 -12.18
N GLN A 480 -7.60 -15.80 -12.15
CA GLN A 480 -6.63 -15.90 -11.08
C GLN A 480 -5.77 -14.62 -10.94
N ASP A 481 -5.31 -14.04 -12.06
CA ASP A 481 -4.57 -12.77 -12.05
C ASP A 481 -5.40 -11.66 -11.40
N ARG A 482 -6.71 -11.62 -11.67
CA ARG A 482 -7.64 -10.64 -11.09
C ARG A 482 -7.84 -10.86 -9.59
N GLN A 483 -8.06 -12.11 -9.17
CA GLN A 483 -8.19 -12.46 -7.74
C GLN A 483 -6.93 -12.11 -6.95
N PHE A 484 -5.75 -12.36 -7.53
CA PHE A 484 -4.48 -11.95 -6.92
C PHE A 484 -4.35 -10.42 -6.86
N GLY A 485 -4.80 -9.71 -7.89
CA GLY A 485 -4.91 -8.25 -7.87
C GLY A 485 -5.75 -7.73 -6.71
N ASP A 486 -6.93 -8.33 -6.47
CA ASP A 486 -7.82 -7.98 -5.35
C ASP A 486 -7.23 -8.33 -3.98
N ALA A 487 -6.46 -9.42 -3.87
CA ALA A 487 -5.74 -9.75 -2.64
C ALA A 487 -4.63 -8.73 -2.34
N ILE A 488 -3.83 -8.35 -3.37
CA ILE A 488 -2.80 -7.30 -3.26
C ILE A 488 -3.44 -5.97 -2.85
N ARG A 489 -4.57 -5.60 -3.47
CA ARG A 489 -5.37 -4.41 -3.11
C ARG A 489 -5.70 -4.39 -1.62
N THR A 490 -6.24 -5.50 -1.12
CA THR A 490 -6.69 -5.63 0.28
C THR A 490 -5.52 -5.43 1.24
N ALA A 491 -4.39 -6.10 0.99
CA ALA A 491 -3.19 -5.96 1.81
C ALA A 491 -2.63 -4.52 1.80
N ILE A 492 -2.58 -3.87 0.65
CA ILE A 492 -2.05 -2.51 0.58
C ILE A 492 -2.99 -1.50 1.25
N VAL A 493 -4.31 -1.63 1.07
CA VAL A 493 -5.30 -0.81 1.77
C VAL A 493 -5.13 -0.91 3.29
N GLU A 494 -4.94 -2.12 3.81
CA GLU A 494 -4.71 -2.36 5.23
C GLU A 494 -3.46 -1.64 5.75
N VAL A 495 -2.34 -1.71 5.02
CA VAL A 495 -1.10 -0.98 5.36
C VAL A 495 -1.30 0.53 5.36
N VAL A 496 -1.95 1.07 4.33
CA VAL A 496 -2.19 2.51 4.20
C VAL A 496 -3.09 3.02 5.34
N LEU A 497 -4.15 2.28 5.68
CA LEU A 497 -5.04 2.61 6.79
C LEU A 497 -4.30 2.58 8.13
N TYR A 498 -3.55 1.51 8.41
CA TYR A 498 -2.81 1.36 9.67
C TYR A 498 -1.83 2.52 9.90
N ASN A 499 -1.08 2.93 8.88
CA ASN A 499 -0.17 4.06 9.01
C ASN A 499 -0.87 5.41 9.15
N SER A 500 -2.01 5.59 8.47
CA SER A 500 -2.82 6.79 8.69
C SER A 500 -3.30 6.90 10.14
N GLU A 501 -3.69 5.78 10.77
CA GLU A 501 -4.06 5.74 12.19
C GLU A 501 -2.87 6.01 13.11
N LEU A 502 -1.70 5.45 12.79
CA LEU A 502 -0.46 5.69 13.55
C LEU A 502 -0.07 7.17 13.54
N LEU A 503 -0.01 7.79 12.35
CA LEU A 503 0.32 9.22 12.18
C LEU A 503 -0.69 10.12 12.89
N ALA A 504 -1.99 9.79 12.82
CA ALA A 504 -3.03 10.53 13.53
C ALA A 504 -2.85 10.45 15.07
N SER A 505 -2.46 9.28 15.58
CA SER A 505 -2.16 9.08 17.01
C SER A 505 -0.95 9.89 17.46
N GLU A 506 0.14 9.89 16.67
CA GLU A 506 1.33 10.67 16.98
C GLU A 506 1.05 12.18 17.00
N ARG A 507 0.31 12.67 16.00
CA ARG A 507 -0.11 14.08 15.95
C ARG A 507 -0.95 14.47 17.16
N SER A 508 -1.92 13.64 17.53
CA SER A 508 -2.76 13.88 18.72
C SER A 508 -1.92 13.96 20.01
N LYS A 509 -0.94 13.06 20.18
CA LYS A 509 -0.01 13.09 21.32
C LYS A 509 0.84 14.37 21.33
N ALA A 510 1.31 14.82 20.17
CA ALA A 510 2.07 16.06 20.05
C ALA A 510 1.22 17.29 20.40
N GLU A 511 -0.02 17.35 19.93
CA GLU A 511 -0.97 18.44 20.24
C GLU A 511 -1.28 18.51 21.74
N VAL A 512 -1.48 17.37 22.41
CA VAL A 512 -1.68 17.33 23.88
C VAL A 512 -0.45 17.86 24.62
N ARG A 513 0.76 17.45 24.21
CA ARG A 513 2.01 17.96 24.82
C ARG A 513 2.16 19.46 24.65
N GLN A 514 1.89 20.01 23.46
CA GLN A 514 1.94 21.46 23.23
C GLN A 514 0.93 22.22 24.10
N ARG A 515 -0.29 21.69 24.26
CA ARG A 515 -1.32 22.33 25.11
C ARG A 515 -0.87 22.44 26.56
N ILE A 516 -0.34 21.34 27.13
CA ILE A 516 0.16 21.32 28.51
C ILE A 516 1.29 22.33 28.72
N LEU A 517 2.25 22.39 27.78
CA LEU A 517 3.36 23.36 27.85
C LEU A 517 2.86 24.81 27.81
N ASN A 518 1.90 25.11 26.93
CA ASN A 518 1.32 26.44 26.83
C ASN A 518 0.54 26.85 28.09
N GLU A 519 -0.20 25.92 28.71
CA GLU A 519 -0.90 26.18 29.97
C GLU A 519 0.08 26.51 31.10
N GLU A 520 1.16 25.73 31.24
CA GLU A 520 2.20 25.97 32.25
C GLU A 520 2.94 27.30 32.04
N LEU A 521 3.30 27.63 30.80
CA LEU A 521 3.92 28.92 30.47
C LEU A 521 3.00 30.10 30.82
N ASN A 522 1.72 30.02 30.46
CA ASN A 522 0.75 31.06 30.78
C ASN A 522 0.59 31.25 32.30
N HIS A 523 0.59 30.15 33.06
CA HIS A 523 0.58 30.22 34.52
C HIS A 523 1.81 30.95 35.07
N ARG A 524 3.00 30.66 34.52
CA ARG A 524 4.25 31.32 34.95
C ARG A 524 4.29 32.80 34.62
N VAL A 525 3.85 33.20 33.42
CA VAL A 525 3.79 34.62 33.02
C VAL A 525 2.83 35.40 33.93
N LYS A 526 1.65 34.86 34.21
CA LYS A 526 0.69 35.48 35.15
C LYS A 526 1.28 35.65 36.55
N ASN A 527 2.05 34.68 37.03
CA ASN A 527 2.72 34.76 38.33
C ASN A 527 3.75 35.90 38.37
N ILE A 528 4.57 36.06 37.33
CA ILE A 528 5.59 37.12 37.26
C ILE A 528 4.94 38.51 37.19
N LEU A 529 3.92 38.67 36.33
CA LEU A 529 3.20 39.94 36.21
C LEU A 529 2.51 40.34 37.52
N SER A 530 1.99 39.36 38.28
CA SER A 530 1.39 39.61 39.59
C SER A 530 2.43 40.07 40.63
N LEU A 531 3.63 39.49 40.60
CA LEU A 531 4.77 39.91 41.43
C LEU A 531 5.24 41.33 41.10
N ILE A 532 5.35 41.66 39.80
CA ILE A 532 5.68 43.01 39.36
C ILE A 532 4.60 44.01 39.78
N GLY A 533 3.32 43.66 39.63
CA GLY A 533 2.22 44.50 40.10
C GLY A 533 2.27 44.78 41.60
N ALA A 534 2.61 43.78 42.41
CA ALA A 534 2.79 43.94 43.86
C ALA A 534 3.97 44.85 44.22
N LEU A 535 5.07 44.79 43.45
CA LEU A 535 6.24 45.66 43.61
C LEU A 535 5.94 47.14 43.29
N VAL A 536 5.09 47.39 42.29
CA VAL A 536 4.72 48.75 41.86
C VAL A 536 3.66 49.40 42.78
N ALA A 537 2.79 48.59 43.41
CA ALA A 537 1.67 49.08 44.21
C ALA A 537 2.05 49.62 45.61
N HIS A 538 3.31 49.53 46.04
CA HIS A 538 3.75 49.91 47.39
C HIS A 538 4.82 51.01 47.38
N PRO A 539 4.44 52.30 47.34
CA PRO A 539 5.37 53.42 47.51
C PRO A 539 6.01 53.39 48.91
N THR A 540 7.33 53.62 48.98
CA THR A 540 8.08 53.66 50.23
C THR A 540 8.11 55.10 50.77
N SER A 541 7.29 55.39 51.78
CA SER A 541 7.33 56.59 52.66
C SER A 541 7.16 58.01 52.05
N GLU A 542 6.39 58.87 52.72
CA GLU A 542 6.05 60.27 52.34
C GLU A 542 7.23 61.26 52.27
N SER A 543 8.48 60.82 52.44
CA SER A 543 9.67 61.70 52.44
C SER A 543 10.72 61.32 51.39
N GLN A 544 10.43 60.38 50.49
CA GLN A 544 11.32 60.04 49.38
C GLN A 544 10.98 60.86 48.13
N THR A 545 12.01 61.30 47.41
CA THR A 545 11.78 61.91 46.09
C THR A 545 11.32 60.85 45.10
N LEU A 546 10.54 61.25 44.09
CA LEU A 546 10.09 60.33 43.02
C LEU A 546 11.29 59.62 42.34
N GLN A 547 12.44 60.28 42.26
CA GLN A 547 13.68 59.71 41.72
C GLN A 547 14.21 58.55 42.57
N ASP A 548 14.19 58.66 43.91
CA ASP A 548 14.63 57.60 44.81
C ASP A 548 13.72 56.36 44.76
N TYR A 549 12.41 56.59 44.62
CA TYR A 549 11.42 55.53 44.44
C TYR A 549 11.63 54.78 43.13
N VAL A 550 11.79 55.50 42.01
CA VAL A 550 12.05 54.91 40.69
C VAL A 550 13.37 54.13 40.67
N ALA A 551 14.43 54.66 41.28
CA ALA A 551 15.72 53.97 41.37
C ALA A 551 15.61 52.66 42.17
N THR A 552 14.89 52.68 43.29
CA THR A 552 14.68 51.49 44.15
C THR A 552 13.79 50.46 43.47
N LEU A 553 12.71 50.89 42.79
CA LEU A 553 11.84 50.02 42.01
C LEU A 553 12.57 49.36 40.84
N LYS A 554 13.39 50.13 40.11
CA LYS A 554 14.22 49.62 39.00
C LYS A 554 15.21 48.55 39.49
N GLY A 555 15.86 48.77 40.64
CA GLY A 555 16.75 47.79 41.26
C GLY A 555 16.04 46.46 41.60
N ARG A 556 14.85 46.53 42.20
CA ARG A 556 14.05 45.34 42.56
C ARG A 556 13.56 44.55 41.36
N ILE A 557 13.08 45.23 40.32
CA ILE A 557 12.66 44.57 39.07
C ILE A 557 13.84 43.88 38.41
N HIS A 558 15.03 44.51 38.43
CA HIS A 558 16.25 43.93 37.87
C HIS A 558 16.70 42.68 38.64
N ALA A 559 16.71 42.70 39.98
CA ALA A 559 17.02 41.54 40.82
C ALA A 559 16.05 40.37 40.58
N LEU A 560 14.74 40.65 40.45
CA LEU A 560 13.73 39.64 40.12
C LEU A 560 13.95 39.04 38.72
N SER A 561 14.29 39.87 37.73
CA SER A 561 14.59 39.44 36.37
C SER A 561 15.80 38.51 36.33
N LEU A 562 16.88 38.84 37.03
CA LEU A 562 18.10 38.01 37.10
C LEU A 562 17.84 36.66 37.77
N ALA A 563 17.08 36.64 38.87
CA ALA A 563 16.72 35.41 39.56
C ALA A 563 15.84 34.50 38.68
N HIS A 564 14.90 35.09 37.93
CA HIS A 564 14.05 34.36 37.00
C HIS A 564 14.84 33.76 35.83
N ASP A 565 15.76 34.54 35.26
CA ASP A 565 16.65 34.10 34.19
C ASP A 565 17.50 32.89 34.58
N GLN A 566 18.02 32.90 35.81
CA GLN A 566 18.85 31.81 36.33
C GLN A 566 18.04 30.52 36.56
N VAL A 567 16.77 30.65 36.93
CA VAL A 567 15.84 29.52 37.17
C VAL A 567 15.43 28.81 35.89
N VAL A 568 15.33 29.52 34.76
CA VAL A 568 14.93 28.92 33.48
C VAL A 568 16.11 28.38 32.69
N ARG A 569 17.33 28.88 32.94
CA ARG A 569 18.57 28.40 32.30
C ARG A 569 19.14 27.11 32.90
N GLY A 570 18.77 26.75 34.13
CA GLY A 570 19.25 25.55 34.83
C GLY A 570 18.11 24.65 35.30
N ASP A 571 18.43 23.46 35.84
CA ASP A 571 17.48 22.47 36.40
C ASP A 571 16.71 22.95 37.66
N GLY A 572 16.24 24.21 37.66
CA GLY A 572 15.35 24.76 38.67
C GLY A 572 16.02 25.18 39.98
N GLY A 573 17.14 25.93 39.94
CA GLY A 573 17.82 26.43 41.15
C GLY A 573 19.21 27.07 40.94
N GLY A 574 19.94 27.36 42.03
CA GLY A 574 21.28 27.95 41.99
C GLY A 574 22.07 27.93 43.32
N ARG A 575 23.39 28.09 43.26
CA ARG A 575 24.28 28.10 44.45
C ARG A 575 24.12 29.39 45.26
N LEU A 576 23.90 29.27 46.58
CA LEU A 576 23.74 30.41 47.50
C LEU A 576 24.96 31.34 47.51
N ALA A 577 26.17 30.77 47.48
CA ALA A 577 27.42 31.54 47.44
C ALA A 577 27.49 32.48 46.22
N LYS A 578 27.11 31.98 45.04
CA LYS A 578 27.09 32.79 43.81
C LYS A 578 26.04 33.90 43.86
N LEU A 579 24.89 33.65 44.50
CA LEU A 579 23.85 34.66 44.68
C LEU A 579 24.34 35.79 45.61
N LEU A 580 24.96 35.44 46.74
CA LEU A 580 25.57 36.41 47.66
C LEU A 580 26.69 37.22 46.99
N GLU A 581 27.55 36.55 46.21
CA GLU A 581 28.61 37.23 45.44
C GLU A 581 28.02 38.21 44.43
N ALA A 582 26.99 37.82 43.67
CA ALA A 582 26.36 38.67 42.68
C ALA A 582 25.76 39.94 43.32
N GLU A 583 24.96 39.79 44.37
CA GLU A 583 24.29 40.92 45.04
C GLU A 583 25.25 41.85 45.78
N LEU A 584 26.35 41.32 46.32
CA LEU A 584 27.34 42.10 47.09
C LEU A 584 28.48 42.65 46.24
N SER A 585 28.68 42.13 45.02
CA SER A 585 29.74 42.59 44.11
C SER A 585 29.74 44.09 43.83
N PRO A 586 28.59 44.80 43.66
CA PRO A 586 28.59 46.23 43.38
C PRO A 586 29.13 47.08 44.53
N TYR A 587 29.13 46.52 45.74
CA TYR A 587 29.52 47.19 46.98
C TYR A 587 30.95 46.83 47.44
N ARG A 588 31.64 45.92 46.73
CA ARG A 588 33.07 45.65 46.92
C ARG A 588 33.91 46.79 46.34
N THR A 589 33.95 47.93 47.02
CA THR A 589 34.91 49.02 46.74
C THR A 589 35.98 49.05 47.83
N ALA A 590 37.13 49.69 47.55
CA ALA A 590 38.35 49.69 48.37
C ALA A 590 38.21 50.20 49.83
N ALA A 591 37.01 50.54 50.26
CA ALA A 591 36.67 51.17 51.53
C ALA A 591 35.97 50.22 52.53
N GLY A 592 35.42 49.06 52.14
CA GLY A 592 34.73 48.14 53.06
C GLY A 592 35.22 46.70 52.97
N VAL A 593 35.19 45.95 54.08
CA VAL A 593 35.58 44.52 54.10
C VAL A 593 34.31 43.64 54.11
N ILE A 594 34.15 42.79 53.09
CA ILE A 594 33.05 41.82 52.98
C ILE A 594 33.62 40.41 53.09
N GLU A 595 33.22 39.67 54.12
CA GLU A 595 33.62 38.27 54.37
C GLU A 595 32.43 37.33 54.16
N LEU A 596 32.60 36.32 53.30
CA LEU A 596 31.59 35.30 52.99
C LEU A 596 32.14 33.91 53.35
N GLN A 597 31.44 33.16 54.22
CA GLN A 597 31.89 31.84 54.64
C GLN A 597 30.73 30.85 54.81
N GLY A 598 30.79 29.70 54.13
CA GLY A 598 29.84 28.62 54.37
C GLY A 598 29.97 27.46 53.38
N PRO A 599 29.22 26.36 53.59
CA PRO A 599 29.26 25.19 52.72
C PRO A 599 28.59 25.44 51.36
N ASN A 600 28.85 24.56 50.38
CA ASN A 600 28.26 24.67 49.05
C ASN A 600 26.78 24.23 49.05
N VAL A 601 25.89 25.21 49.22
CA VAL A 601 24.43 25.03 49.24
C VAL A 601 23.82 25.42 47.90
N ILE A 602 23.01 24.52 47.33
CA ILE A 602 22.21 24.75 46.12
C ILE A 602 20.76 24.95 46.56
N LEU A 603 20.17 26.09 46.23
CA LEU A 603 18.76 26.40 46.46
C LEU A 603 17.92 25.96 45.27
N ASP A 604 16.70 25.51 45.51
CA ASP A 604 15.69 25.33 44.45
C ASP A 604 15.23 26.69 43.87
N ALA A 605 14.50 26.66 42.77
CA ALA A 605 14.08 27.84 42.03
C ALA A 605 13.28 28.85 42.89
N ARG A 606 12.47 28.32 43.81
CA ARG A 606 11.61 29.13 44.66
C ARG A 606 12.43 29.82 45.75
N ALA A 607 13.28 29.08 46.46
CA ALA A 607 14.17 29.64 47.47
C ALA A 607 15.21 30.58 46.87
N TYR A 608 15.73 30.27 45.69
CA TYR A 608 16.67 31.14 44.97
C TYR A 608 16.05 32.52 44.67
N SER A 609 14.81 32.53 44.15
CA SER A 609 14.09 33.76 43.80
C SER A 609 13.74 34.61 45.04
N VAL A 610 13.26 33.97 46.10
CA VAL A 610 12.93 34.66 47.37
C VAL A 610 14.20 35.22 48.02
N MET A 611 15.28 34.45 48.02
CA MET A 611 16.55 34.87 48.63
C MET A 611 17.21 36.01 47.85
N ALA A 612 17.08 36.05 46.53
CA ALA A 612 17.59 37.16 45.72
C ALA A 612 16.99 38.50 46.16
N LEU A 613 15.67 38.56 46.36
CA LEU A 613 14.99 39.78 46.84
C LEU A 613 15.41 40.16 48.27
N VAL A 614 15.48 39.18 49.18
CA VAL A 614 15.87 39.44 50.58
C VAL A 614 17.31 39.93 50.67
N LEU A 615 18.23 39.30 49.94
CA LEU A 615 19.64 39.69 49.91
C LEU A 615 19.84 41.05 49.24
N HIS A 616 19.08 41.36 48.18
CA HIS A 616 19.11 42.66 47.53
C HIS A 616 18.72 43.79 48.49
N GLU A 617 17.64 43.60 49.26
CA GLU A 617 17.20 44.58 50.27
C GLU A 617 18.21 44.71 51.42
N LEU A 618 18.80 43.60 51.89
CA LEU A 618 19.85 43.62 52.92
C LEU A 618 21.11 44.35 52.45
N ALA A 619 21.59 44.05 51.24
CA ALA A 619 22.75 44.69 50.65
C ALA A 619 22.52 46.20 50.44
N THR A 620 21.35 46.57 49.94
CA THR A 620 20.96 47.98 49.75
C THR A 620 20.87 48.73 51.08
N ASN A 621 20.29 48.11 52.12
CA ASN A 621 20.22 48.71 53.45
C ASN A 621 21.60 48.87 54.08
N ALA A 622 22.47 47.87 53.95
CA ALA A 622 23.86 47.94 54.40
C ALA A 622 24.63 49.08 53.71
N ALA A 623 24.40 49.30 52.41
CA ALA A 623 25.05 50.35 51.64
C ALA A 623 24.52 51.76 51.92
N LYS A 624 23.20 51.93 52.11
CA LYS A 624 22.59 53.25 52.34
C LYS A 624 22.65 53.69 53.80
N TYR A 625 22.44 52.76 54.72
CA TYR A 625 22.20 53.07 56.14
C TYR A 625 23.10 52.31 57.11
N GLY A 626 23.79 51.26 56.63
CA GLY A 626 24.54 50.32 57.47
C GLY A 626 26.05 50.36 57.25
N ALA A 627 26.72 49.23 57.52
CA ALA A 627 28.19 49.16 57.52
C ALA A 627 28.83 49.55 56.19
N LEU A 628 28.22 49.19 55.05
CA LEU A 628 28.79 49.46 53.73
C LEU A 628 28.69 50.94 53.29
N SER A 629 28.03 51.80 54.08
CA SER A 629 28.00 53.25 53.85
C SER A 629 29.28 53.98 54.28
N ARG A 630 30.18 53.34 55.05
CA ARG A 630 31.42 53.94 55.59
C ARG A 630 32.67 53.15 55.23
N ALA A 631 33.78 53.86 55.07
CA ALA A 631 35.09 53.29 54.75
C ALA A 631 35.79 52.49 55.86
N SER A 632 35.13 52.28 57.00
CA SER A 632 35.62 51.43 58.10
C SER A 632 34.66 50.27 58.39
N GLY A 633 33.59 50.14 57.60
CA GLY A 633 32.57 49.14 57.81
C GLY A 633 33.00 47.75 57.36
N LYS A 634 32.52 46.76 58.11
CA LYS A 634 32.72 45.33 57.83
C LYS A 634 31.36 44.62 57.78
N LEU A 635 31.19 43.81 56.76
CA LEU A 635 30.04 42.91 56.59
C LEU A 635 30.54 41.46 56.59
N ALA A 636 30.09 40.68 57.56
CA ALA A 636 30.35 39.24 57.62
C ALA A 636 29.04 38.48 57.37
N VAL A 637 29.03 37.62 56.36
CA VAL A 637 27.91 36.71 56.08
C VAL A 637 28.40 35.28 56.18
N SER A 638 27.89 34.55 57.14
CA SER A 638 28.23 33.14 57.35
C SER A 638 26.99 32.25 57.26
N TRP A 639 27.09 31.08 56.64
CA TRP A 639 25.99 30.11 56.63
C TRP A 639 26.47 28.70 56.95
N ALA A 640 25.59 27.90 57.55
CA ALA A 640 25.85 26.53 57.96
C ALA A 640 24.58 25.67 57.81
N ILE A 641 24.77 24.35 57.74
CA ILE A 641 23.66 23.39 57.80
C ILE A 641 23.38 23.06 59.26
N ASP A 642 22.14 23.25 59.71
CA ASP A 642 21.69 22.95 61.06
C ASP A 642 21.38 21.46 61.27
N ALA A 643 21.11 21.06 62.52
CA ALA A 643 20.83 19.68 62.89
C ALA A 643 19.59 19.05 62.23
N THR A 644 18.77 19.85 61.54
CA THR A 644 17.56 19.42 60.82
C THR A 644 17.71 19.57 59.30
N ASN A 645 18.95 19.62 58.80
CA ASN A 645 19.32 19.80 57.40
C ASN A 645 18.82 21.11 56.77
N GLY A 646 18.42 22.11 57.57
CA GLY A 646 18.13 23.46 57.08
C GLY A 646 19.42 24.27 56.95
N CYS A 647 19.40 25.33 56.14
CA CYS A 647 20.52 26.27 56.03
C CYS A 647 20.24 27.51 56.89
N SER A 648 21.07 27.74 57.90
CA SER A 648 21.05 28.95 58.72
C SER A 648 22.08 29.94 58.18
N ILE A 649 21.62 31.15 57.85
CA ILE A 649 22.42 32.25 57.31
C ILE A 649 22.45 33.36 58.38
N THR A 650 23.64 33.82 58.73
CA THR A 650 23.87 34.93 59.66
C THR A 650 24.50 36.08 58.91
N TRP A 651 23.87 37.25 59.00
CA TRP A 651 24.31 38.53 58.45
C TRP A 651 24.74 39.43 59.60
N ARG A 652 25.99 39.91 59.61
CA ARG A 652 26.48 40.79 60.67
C ARG A 652 27.22 41.99 60.10
N GLU A 653 26.74 43.17 60.45
CA GLU A 653 27.36 44.45 60.13
C GLU A 653 28.07 45.03 61.35
N SER A 654 29.24 45.62 61.14
CA SER A 654 30.01 46.33 62.18
C SER A 654 30.81 47.49 61.60
N GLY A 655 31.18 48.48 62.42
CA GLY A 655 31.97 49.64 61.96
C GLY A 655 31.21 50.64 61.09
N GLY A 656 29.87 50.54 61.05
CA GLY A 656 28.97 51.45 60.34
C GLY A 656 28.57 52.69 61.15
N PRO A 657 27.68 53.55 60.61
CA PRO A 657 27.04 54.63 61.37
C PRO A 657 26.14 54.05 62.47
N THR A 658 25.83 54.85 63.51
CA THR A 658 25.01 54.39 64.64
C THR A 658 23.60 54.02 64.16
N VAL A 659 23.24 52.75 64.30
CA VAL A 659 21.95 52.22 63.85
C VAL A 659 20.89 52.38 64.95
N ARG A 660 19.67 52.73 64.56
CA ARG A 660 18.48 52.72 65.44
C ARG A 660 17.38 51.89 64.80
N PRO A 661 16.51 51.23 65.59
CA PRO A 661 15.35 50.52 65.05
C PRO A 661 14.50 51.49 64.20
N PRO A 662 14.02 51.07 63.02
CA PRO A 662 13.19 51.91 62.17
C PRO A 662 11.87 52.25 62.87
N SER A 663 11.42 53.51 62.76
CA SER A 663 10.18 53.99 63.40
C SER A 663 8.89 53.57 62.66
N ARG A 664 9.01 53.06 61.43
CA ARG A 664 7.94 52.45 60.62
C ARG A 664 8.49 51.30 59.77
N ASN A 665 7.72 50.22 59.63
CA ASN A 665 8.09 49.08 58.77
C ASN A 665 7.78 49.42 57.29
N GLY A 666 8.82 49.72 56.51
CA GLY A 666 8.71 49.88 55.07
C GLY A 666 8.63 48.53 54.33
N PHE A 667 8.33 48.56 53.03
CA PHE A 667 8.26 47.36 52.18
C PHE A 667 9.55 46.50 52.24
N GLY A 668 10.73 47.12 52.36
CA GLY A 668 12.00 46.39 52.52
C GLY A 668 12.10 45.60 53.83
N SER A 669 11.65 46.17 54.95
CA SER A 669 11.58 45.46 56.23
C SER A 669 10.57 44.31 56.18
N VAL A 670 9.44 44.52 55.50
CA VAL A 670 8.42 43.47 55.28
C VAL A 670 8.96 42.31 54.45
N LEU A 671 9.72 42.58 53.39
CA LEU A 671 10.38 41.55 52.58
C LEU A 671 11.38 40.74 53.41
N ILE A 672 12.27 41.41 54.14
CA ILE A 672 13.31 40.75 54.94
C ILE A 672 12.69 39.89 56.05
N GLU A 673 11.70 40.41 56.77
CA GLU A 673 11.09 39.71 57.92
C GLU A 673 10.07 38.63 57.53
N ARG A 674 9.30 38.82 56.43
CA ARG A 674 8.15 37.96 56.13
C ARG A 674 8.33 37.04 54.92
N SER A 675 9.20 37.34 53.95
CA SER A 675 9.30 36.52 52.74
C SER A 675 9.82 35.11 53.01
N ILE A 676 10.82 34.93 53.88
CA ILE A 676 11.35 33.60 54.20
C ILE A 676 10.35 32.75 55.02
N PRO A 677 9.71 33.27 56.09
CA PRO A 677 8.66 32.54 56.79
C PRO A 677 7.44 32.21 55.93
N PHE A 678 6.98 33.16 55.10
CA PHE A 678 5.76 33.01 54.33
C PHE A 678 5.94 32.12 53.10
N ASP A 679 6.97 32.36 52.29
CA ASP A 679 7.13 31.66 51.02
C ASP A 679 7.88 30.33 51.15
N LEU A 680 8.79 30.21 52.12
CA LEU A 680 9.66 29.02 52.27
C LEU A 680 9.33 28.20 53.53
N GLY A 681 8.55 28.75 54.48
CA GLY A 681 8.30 28.13 55.78
C GLY A 681 9.51 28.15 56.70
N GLY A 682 10.41 29.12 56.49
CA GLY A 682 11.64 29.31 57.28
C GLY A 682 11.48 30.26 58.46
N THR A 683 12.59 30.79 58.96
CA THR A 683 12.58 31.85 60.00
C THR A 683 13.42 33.04 59.55
N SER A 684 13.04 34.24 59.96
CA SER A 684 13.78 35.47 59.70
C SER A 684 13.71 36.37 60.93
N THR A 685 14.85 36.77 61.46
CA THR A 685 14.96 37.71 62.58
C THR A 685 16.04 38.75 62.29
N VAL A 686 15.76 40.02 62.59
CA VAL A 686 16.71 41.13 62.41
C VAL A 686 16.78 41.93 63.69
N GLU A 687 17.99 42.13 64.19
CA GLU A 687 18.30 42.88 65.40
C GLU A 687 19.12 44.13 65.04
N TYR A 688 18.72 45.28 65.60
CA TYR A 688 19.36 46.56 65.36
C TYR A 688 20.17 46.95 66.60
N HIS A 689 21.49 46.79 66.54
CA HIS A 689 22.42 47.18 67.60
C HIS A 689 23.06 48.53 67.28
N THR A 690 23.52 49.27 68.29
CA THR A 690 24.17 50.59 68.06
C THR A 690 25.42 50.50 67.20
N GLU A 691 26.05 49.32 67.16
CA GLU A 691 27.28 49.02 66.42
C GLU A 691 27.05 48.46 65.00
N GLY A 692 25.80 48.09 64.66
CA GLY A 692 25.43 47.53 63.36
C GLY A 692 24.17 46.65 63.39
N VAL A 693 23.75 46.15 62.22
CA VAL A 693 22.60 45.24 62.06
C VAL A 693 23.04 43.78 62.10
N GLN A 694 22.29 42.94 62.82
CA GLN A 694 22.48 41.48 62.80
C GLN A 694 21.19 40.78 62.34
N GLY A 695 21.27 40.04 61.24
CA GLY A 695 20.17 39.23 60.71
C GLY A 695 20.45 37.73 60.87
N SER A 696 19.42 36.94 61.23
CA SER A 696 19.46 35.48 61.24
C SER A 696 18.31 34.91 60.43
N PHE A 697 18.64 34.17 59.37
CA PHE A 697 17.70 33.63 58.41
C PHE A 697 17.83 32.11 58.32
N ARG A 698 16.72 31.39 58.16
CA ARG A 698 16.73 29.93 58.06
C ARG A 698 15.91 29.45 56.88
N ILE A 699 16.54 28.69 56.00
CA ILE A 699 15.91 28.03 54.85
C ILE A 699 15.69 26.55 55.18
N PRO A 700 14.46 26.01 55.10
CA PRO A 700 14.19 24.60 55.38
C PRO A 700 14.81 23.63 54.35
N ALA A 701 15.13 22.41 54.78
CA ALA A 701 15.78 21.37 53.98
C ALA A 701 15.09 21.05 52.65
N LYS A 702 13.76 21.14 52.58
CA LYS A 702 12.96 20.86 51.37
C LYS A 702 13.29 21.78 50.18
N HIS A 703 13.95 22.91 50.42
CA HIS A 703 14.26 23.94 49.42
C HIS A 703 15.75 24.02 49.07
N LEU A 704 16.57 23.09 49.56
CA LEU A 704 18.02 23.12 49.35
C LEU A 704 18.63 21.72 49.24
N SER A 705 19.79 21.64 48.61
CA SER A 705 20.66 20.47 48.58
C SER A 705 22.11 20.88 48.84
N VAL A 706 22.91 19.97 49.40
CA VAL A 706 24.32 20.21 49.72
C VAL A 706 25.17 19.40 48.74
N ALA A 707 26.08 20.06 48.02
CA ALA A 707 26.97 19.41 47.06
C ALA A 707 28.40 19.35 47.60
N GLU A 708 29.09 18.21 47.45
CA GLU A 708 30.50 18.07 47.84
C GLU A 708 31.41 19.03 47.06
N ALA A 709 32.46 19.51 47.72
CA ALA A 709 33.32 20.59 47.25
C ALA A 709 34.19 20.16 46.05
N ALA A 710 33.95 20.78 44.88
CA ALA A 710 34.89 20.77 43.76
C ALA A 710 35.83 22.00 43.83
N ALA A 711 37.10 21.79 43.47
CA ALA A 711 38.22 22.74 43.56
C ALA A 711 37.95 24.11 42.89
N PRO A 712 38.56 25.21 43.39
CA PRO A 712 38.26 26.57 42.95
C PRO A 712 38.84 26.87 41.56
N ALA A 713 37.99 27.35 40.66
CA ALA A 713 38.40 27.95 39.40
C ALA A 713 38.89 29.39 39.65
N SER A 714 40.00 29.70 38.96
CA SER A 714 40.77 30.95 38.93
C SER A 714 39.97 32.25 39.12
N THR A 715 40.48 33.07 40.04
CA THR A 715 40.17 34.49 40.27
C THR A 715 40.20 35.30 38.97
N ALA A 716 39.08 35.93 38.63
CA ALA A 716 39.01 36.99 37.62
C ALA A 716 39.53 38.31 38.21
N ALA A 717 40.33 39.02 37.40
CA ALA A 717 40.97 40.29 37.71
C ALA A 717 39.96 41.46 37.91
N PRO A 718 40.36 42.57 38.57
CA PRO A 718 39.47 43.66 38.88
C PRO A 718 39.05 44.44 37.62
N VAL A 719 37.74 44.68 37.49
CA VAL A 719 37.14 45.50 36.44
C VAL A 719 37.31 46.98 36.79
N THR A 720 38.11 47.69 36.01
CA THR A 720 38.22 49.15 36.01
C THR A 720 36.88 49.76 35.60
N ARG A 721 36.40 50.83 36.25
CA ARG A 721 35.18 51.55 35.84
C ARG A 721 35.35 52.10 34.41
N ALA A 722 34.62 51.54 33.45
CA ALA A 722 34.63 51.94 32.03
C ALA A 722 34.05 53.35 31.77
N ALA A 723 33.38 53.96 32.76
CA ALA A 723 32.74 55.27 32.61
C ALA A 723 33.74 56.42 32.34
N ASP A 724 34.99 56.31 32.81
CA ASP A 724 35.99 57.38 32.63
C ASP A 724 36.75 57.28 31.29
N ALA A 725 36.61 56.17 30.56
CA ALA A 725 37.46 55.88 29.40
C ALA A 725 36.90 56.43 28.06
N PHE A 726 35.61 56.78 27.99
CA PHE A 726 35.02 57.44 26.81
C PHE A 726 35.13 58.97 26.84
N ALA A 727 35.51 59.57 27.96
CA ALA A 727 35.63 61.03 28.11
C ALA A 727 36.67 61.68 27.16
N ALA A 728 37.56 60.89 26.54
CA ALA A 728 38.58 61.37 25.61
C ALA A 728 38.23 61.25 24.12
N ARG A 729 37.09 60.63 23.75
CA ARG A 729 36.72 60.38 22.35
C ARG A 729 35.46 61.16 21.97
N THR A 730 35.63 62.37 21.45
CA THR A 730 34.53 63.15 20.87
C THR A 730 34.24 62.69 19.43
N GLY A 731 33.03 62.19 19.16
CA GLY A 731 32.52 61.96 17.79
C GLY A 731 32.21 60.52 17.37
N LEU A 732 32.09 59.56 18.30
CA LEU A 732 31.74 58.16 17.99
C LEU A 732 30.27 58.01 17.56
N CYS A 733 30.01 57.46 16.37
CA CYS A 733 28.68 57.21 15.82
C CYS A 733 28.25 55.74 16.04
N VAL A 734 27.19 55.50 16.81
CA VAL A 734 26.70 54.15 17.14
C VAL A 734 25.38 53.86 16.42
N LEU A 735 25.27 52.72 15.73
CA LEU A 735 24.01 52.23 15.18
C LEU A 735 23.32 51.27 16.16
N ILE A 736 22.05 51.50 16.48
CA ILE A 736 21.17 50.61 17.23
C ILE A 736 20.15 50.04 16.26
N LEU A 737 20.02 48.71 16.20
CA LEU A 737 18.95 48.02 15.48
C LEU A 737 18.11 47.22 16.49
N GLU A 738 16.90 47.69 16.75
CA GLU A 738 16.00 47.18 17.80
C GLU A 738 14.55 47.45 17.40
N ASP A 739 13.71 46.41 17.35
CA ASP A 739 12.31 46.55 16.94
C ASP A 739 11.40 47.06 18.09
N GLN A 740 11.86 46.93 19.35
CA GLN A 740 11.15 47.43 20.52
C GLN A 740 11.61 48.84 20.91
N LEU A 741 10.80 49.85 20.57
CA LEU A 741 11.10 51.26 20.83
C LEU A 741 11.53 51.58 22.27
N VAL A 742 10.90 50.97 23.28
CA VAL A 742 11.24 51.20 24.69
C VAL A 742 12.65 50.72 25.03
N ILE A 743 13.08 49.62 24.42
CA ILE A 743 14.42 49.06 24.60
C ILE A 743 15.45 49.92 23.86
N ALA A 744 15.13 50.35 22.64
CA ALA A 744 15.98 51.24 21.84
C ALA A 744 16.25 52.58 22.55
N VAL A 745 15.20 53.23 23.06
CA VAL A 745 15.30 54.48 23.83
C VAL A 745 16.06 54.28 25.14
N GLY A 746 15.89 53.14 25.80
CA GLY A 746 16.68 52.80 26.99
C GLY A 746 18.18 52.68 26.70
N LEU A 747 18.53 52.12 25.54
CA LEU A 747 19.91 51.98 25.10
C LEU A 747 20.51 53.33 24.68
N GLU A 748 19.76 54.17 23.97
CA GLU A 748 20.15 55.56 23.67
C GLU A 748 20.47 56.34 24.94
N GLN A 749 19.67 56.18 25.99
CA GLN A 749 19.92 56.86 27.27
C GLN A 749 21.23 56.38 27.93
N ILE A 750 21.52 55.07 27.90
CA ILE A 750 22.79 54.52 28.42
C ILE A 750 23.99 55.11 27.67
N LEU A 751 23.90 55.23 26.34
CA LEU A 751 24.96 55.82 25.52
C LEU A 751 25.12 57.32 25.78
N ASN A 752 24.00 58.04 25.92
CA ASN A 752 23.99 59.47 26.20
C ASN A 752 24.59 59.80 27.58
N ASP A 753 24.28 58.98 28.61
CA ASP A 753 24.87 59.10 29.95
C ASP A 753 26.40 58.88 29.92
N ALA A 754 26.91 58.10 28.97
CA ALA A 754 28.35 57.90 28.70
C ALA A 754 28.96 58.97 27.75
N GLN A 755 28.24 60.06 27.47
CA GLN A 755 28.60 61.15 26.54
C GLN A 755 28.71 60.76 25.05
N ILE A 756 28.19 59.59 24.65
CA ILE A 756 28.04 59.21 23.24
C ILE A 756 26.71 59.76 22.75
N LYS A 757 26.76 60.91 22.07
CA LYS A 757 25.56 61.66 21.63
C LYS A 757 25.13 61.38 20.19
N ASP A 758 26.00 60.73 19.41
CA ASP A 758 25.77 60.48 18.00
C ASP A 758 25.31 59.03 17.80
N VAL A 759 23.99 58.84 17.85
CA VAL A 759 23.34 57.53 17.81
C VAL A 759 22.33 57.50 16.68
N MET A 760 22.43 56.47 15.84
CA MET A 760 21.49 56.16 14.76
C MET A 760 20.63 54.99 15.22
N THR A 761 19.31 55.11 15.16
CA THR A 761 18.40 54.07 15.63
C THR A 761 17.51 53.57 14.50
N ALA A 762 17.42 52.26 14.35
CA ALA A 762 16.65 51.57 13.33
C ALA A 762 15.70 50.56 13.98
N SER A 763 14.45 50.53 13.50
CA SER A 763 13.41 49.60 13.97
C SER A 763 13.29 48.34 13.11
N SER A 764 13.97 48.32 11.96
CA SER A 764 13.90 47.24 10.97
C SER A 764 15.20 47.13 10.16
N GLU A 765 15.39 45.97 9.55
CA GLU A 765 16.50 45.70 8.63
C GLU A 765 16.59 46.73 7.49
N ASP A 766 15.46 47.04 6.83
CA ASP A 766 15.41 48.00 5.72
C ASP A 766 15.79 49.44 6.15
N GLU A 767 15.45 49.81 7.38
CA GLU A 767 15.84 51.11 7.94
C GLU A 767 17.33 51.14 8.28
N ALA A 768 17.86 50.08 8.90
CA ALA A 768 19.28 49.96 9.18
C ALA A 768 20.13 49.99 7.90
N MET A 769 19.73 49.26 6.86
CA MET A 769 20.45 49.24 5.58
C MET A 769 20.44 50.61 4.88
N ARG A 770 19.34 51.37 4.98
CA ARG A 770 19.26 52.76 4.50
C ARG A 770 20.17 53.68 5.31
N LEU A 771 20.18 53.55 6.63
CA LEU A 771 21.02 54.32 7.54
C LEU A 771 22.51 54.06 7.32
N ILE A 772 22.92 52.78 7.20
CA ILE A 772 24.31 52.38 6.88
C ILE A 772 24.75 52.91 5.51
N SER A 773 23.82 53.03 4.55
CA SER A 773 24.10 53.55 3.22
C SER A 773 24.23 55.07 3.18
N SER A 774 23.52 55.80 4.05
CA SER A 774 23.58 57.26 4.13
C SER A 774 24.75 57.74 5.00
N ARG A 775 25.08 57.00 6.06
CA ARG A 775 26.16 57.32 7.00
C ARG A 775 26.76 56.04 7.58
N THR A 776 28.09 55.91 7.52
CA THR A 776 28.78 54.74 8.10
C THR A 776 28.91 54.90 9.61
N PRO A 777 28.32 54.00 10.42
CA PRO A 777 28.54 53.99 11.87
C PRO A 777 29.94 53.46 12.20
N ASP A 778 30.47 53.87 13.35
CA ASP A 778 31.75 53.38 13.88
C ASP A 778 31.60 52.04 14.60
N VAL A 779 30.43 51.78 15.20
CA VAL A 779 30.08 50.51 15.85
C VAL A 779 28.56 50.30 15.83
N ALA A 780 28.09 49.04 15.82
CA ALA A 780 26.66 48.73 15.85
C ALA A 780 26.25 47.74 16.96
N ILE A 781 25.01 47.88 17.43
CA ILE A 781 24.32 46.98 18.37
C ILE A 781 23.09 46.45 17.65
N LEU A 782 23.04 45.13 17.44
CA LEU A 782 22.00 44.48 16.63
C LEU A 782 21.17 43.52 17.46
N ASP A 783 19.87 43.76 17.60
CA ASP A 783 18.96 42.72 18.05
C ASP A 783 18.89 41.58 17.01
N VAL A 784 19.07 40.33 17.45
CA VAL A 784 19.07 39.17 16.54
C VAL A 784 17.69 38.94 15.92
N ASN A 785 16.64 39.16 16.69
CA ASN A 785 15.25 38.90 16.31
C ASN A 785 14.49 40.22 16.15
N LEU A 786 14.19 40.61 14.91
CA LEU A 786 13.39 41.80 14.61
C LEU A 786 12.03 41.27 14.19
N GLY A 787 10.91 41.52 14.85
CA GLY A 787 9.67 40.72 14.77
C GLY A 787 9.15 40.22 13.40
N THR A 788 9.62 40.73 12.25
CA THR A 788 9.36 40.24 10.89
C THR A 788 10.53 39.53 10.19
N GLY A 789 11.67 39.28 10.85
CA GLY A 789 12.92 38.76 10.29
C GLY A 789 14.09 38.68 11.29
N THR A 790 15.34 38.70 10.79
CA THR A 790 16.55 38.66 11.64
C THR A 790 17.56 39.70 11.19
N SER A 791 18.41 40.21 12.08
CA SER A 791 19.45 41.19 11.73
C SER A 791 20.68 40.61 10.99
N ILE A 792 20.64 39.34 10.56
CA ILE A 792 21.77 38.64 9.94
C ILE A 792 22.27 39.35 8.68
N SER A 793 21.40 39.81 7.78
CA SER A 793 21.84 40.51 6.57
C SER A 793 22.51 41.85 6.88
N VAL A 794 22.08 42.52 7.96
CA VAL A 794 22.71 43.77 8.43
C VAL A 794 24.09 43.47 9.01
N ALA A 795 24.21 42.39 9.78
CA ALA A 795 25.49 41.92 10.31
C ALA A 795 26.48 41.55 9.19
N ASP A 796 26.03 40.86 8.15
CA ASP A 796 26.84 40.52 6.98
C ASP A 796 27.32 41.78 6.25
N GLU A 797 26.46 42.80 6.11
CA GLU A 797 26.83 44.07 5.48
C GLU A 797 27.82 44.89 6.33
N LEU A 798 27.66 44.90 7.66
CA LEU A 798 28.62 45.54 8.57
C LEU A 798 29.97 44.82 8.54
N GLN A 799 29.99 43.48 8.52
CA GLN A 799 31.20 42.68 8.38
C GLN A 799 31.90 42.94 7.04
N ARG A 800 31.15 43.03 5.93
CA ARG A 800 31.68 43.37 4.59
C ARG A 800 32.33 44.75 4.58
N ARG A 801 31.80 45.70 5.34
CA ARG A 801 32.34 47.07 5.49
C ARG A 801 33.41 47.21 6.58
N HIS A 802 33.76 46.11 7.25
CA HIS A 802 34.72 46.08 8.36
C HIS A 802 34.31 46.99 9.54
N ILE A 803 33.00 47.14 9.76
CA ILE A 803 32.46 47.89 10.90
C ILE A 803 32.24 46.89 12.06
N PRO A 804 32.79 47.15 13.26
CA PRO A 804 32.59 46.28 14.41
C PRO A 804 31.14 46.35 14.92
N PHE A 805 30.62 45.22 15.38
CA PHE A 805 29.27 45.15 15.96
C PHE A 805 29.16 44.08 17.04
N LEU A 806 28.07 44.15 17.81
CA LEU A 806 27.68 43.12 18.77
C LEU A 806 26.21 42.75 18.59
N PHE A 807 25.87 41.51 18.95
CA PHE A 807 24.48 41.06 18.97
C PHE A 807 23.85 41.26 20.35
N ALA A 808 22.59 41.66 20.37
CA ALA A 808 21.71 41.67 21.54
C ALA A 808 20.67 40.55 21.39
N THR A 809 20.47 39.73 22.42
CA THR A 809 19.48 38.63 22.39
C THR A 809 18.46 38.71 23.53
N GLY A 810 17.21 38.37 23.23
CA GLY A 810 16.11 38.23 24.19
C GLY A 810 16.03 36.85 24.83
N TYR A 811 14.97 36.65 25.62
CA TYR A 811 14.73 35.40 26.35
C TYR A 811 14.00 34.38 25.47
N GLY A 812 14.62 33.23 25.23
CA GLY A 812 14.00 32.12 24.48
C GLY A 812 14.27 32.12 22.96
N ASP A 813 15.13 33.00 22.46
CA ASP A 813 15.51 33.00 21.04
C ASP A 813 16.46 31.84 20.72
N GLY A 814 15.88 30.69 20.35
CA GLY A 814 16.58 29.54 19.79
C GLY A 814 17.09 29.75 18.36
N ILE A 815 17.61 30.94 18.04
CA ILE A 815 18.09 31.28 16.70
C ILE A 815 19.56 30.88 16.57
N SER A 816 19.86 30.04 15.59
CA SER A 816 21.20 29.61 15.26
C SER A 816 21.95 30.74 14.52
N ILE A 817 22.79 31.48 15.22
CA ILE A 817 23.75 32.41 14.60
C ILE A 817 24.62 31.60 13.60
N PRO A 818 24.70 32.01 12.32
CA PRO A 818 25.52 31.32 11.32
C PRO A 818 26.98 31.14 11.74
N GLU A 819 27.65 30.07 11.30
CA GLU A 819 29.02 29.74 11.74
C GLU A 819 30.02 30.88 11.53
N HIS A 820 29.87 31.66 10.45
CA HIS A 820 30.77 32.78 10.13
C HIS A 820 30.62 33.98 11.08
N LEU A 821 29.53 34.05 11.84
CA LEU A 821 29.21 35.12 12.79
C LEU A 821 29.33 34.69 14.26
N LYS A 822 29.71 33.44 14.55
CA LYS A 822 29.85 32.92 15.93
C LYS A 822 30.88 33.66 16.79
N ASN A 823 31.85 34.33 16.17
CA ASN A 823 32.93 35.04 16.87
C ASN A 823 32.56 36.47 17.27
N VAL A 824 31.36 36.94 16.93
CA VAL A 824 30.85 38.28 17.28
C VAL A 824 30.42 38.29 18.76
N PRO A 825 30.77 39.33 19.55
CA PRO A 825 30.31 39.44 20.93
C PRO A 825 28.79 39.49 21.04
N VAL A 826 28.24 38.83 22.07
CA VAL A 826 26.79 38.80 22.33
C VAL A 826 26.49 39.34 23.72
N THR A 827 25.58 40.31 23.80
CA THR A 827 25.01 40.87 25.03
C THR A 827 23.55 40.44 25.20
N ARG A 828 23.04 40.45 26.42
CA ARG A 828 21.66 39.99 26.72
C ARG A 828 20.80 41.13 27.23
N LYS A 829 19.52 41.11 26.83
CA LYS A 829 18.48 41.98 27.37
C LYS A 829 17.95 41.40 28.69
N PRO A 830 17.67 42.20 29.74
CA PRO A 830 17.77 43.67 29.80
C PRO A 830 19.21 44.18 29.95
N TYR A 831 19.53 45.29 29.29
CA TYR A 831 20.90 45.82 29.23
C TYR A 831 21.42 46.31 30.59
N ASP A 832 22.60 45.83 30.98
CA ASP A 832 23.43 46.45 32.04
C ASP A 832 24.36 47.50 31.42
N ALA A 833 24.33 48.72 31.96
CA ALA A 833 25.07 49.86 31.43
C ALA A 833 26.59 49.61 31.43
N ASN A 834 27.15 48.98 32.47
CA ASN A 834 28.59 48.71 32.54
C ASN A 834 29.02 47.64 31.53
N SER A 835 28.27 46.54 31.43
CA SER A 835 28.55 45.44 30.52
C SER A 835 28.52 45.87 29.05
N ILE A 836 27.52 46.67 28.67
CA ILE A 836 27.38 47.13 27.28
C ILE A 836 28.46 48.14 26.90
N LEU A 837 28.78 49.10 27.77
CA LEU A 837 29.85 50.08 27.54
C LEU A 837 31.23 49.42 27.46
N THR A 838 31.51 48.43 28.30
CA THR A 838 32.76 47.66 28.26
C THR A 838 32.89 46.87 26.96
N SER A 839 31.79 46.25 26.51
CA SER A 839 31.76 45.48 25.26
C SER A 839 31.94 46.37 24.03
N LEU A 840 31.29 47.55 24.03
CA LEU A 840 31.49 48.56 22.99
C LEU A 840 32.93 49.08 22.96
N GLN A 841 33.52 49.34 24.13
CA GLN A 841 34.90 49.81 24.21
C GLN A 841 35.89 48.80 23.61
N ALA A 842 35.73 47.52 23.95
CA ALA A 842 36.56 46.45 23.40
C ALA A 842 36.44 46.29 21.88
N LEU A 843 35.32 46.73 21.29
CA LEU A 843 35.08 46.70 19.85
C LEU A 843 35.65 47.90 19.11
N VAL A 844 35.67 49.07 19.75
CA VAL A 844 36.21 50.31 19.17
C VAL A 844 37.74 50.40 19.33
N ASP A 845 38.33 49.69 20.30
CA ASP A 845 39.79 49.63 20.50
C ASP A 845 40.52 48.60 19.61
N ARG A 846 39.78 47.85 18.80
CA ARG A 846 40.29 46.90 17.79
C ARG A 846 40.36 47.56 16.42
#